data_AF-A0A7Y6PRP4-F1
#
_entry.id   AF-A0A7Y6PRP4-F1
#
_cell.length_a   1.000
_cell.length_b   1.000
_cell.length_c   1.000
_cell.angle_alpha   90.00
_cell.angle_beta   90.00
_cell.angle_gamma   90.00
#
_symmetry.space_group_name_H-M   'P 1'
#
loop_
_entity.id
_entity.type
_entity.pdbx_description
1 polymer ?
#
loop_
_entity_poly.entity_id
_entity_poly.type
_entity_poly.pdbx_seq_one_letter_code
_entity_poly.pdbx_strand_id
1 'polypeptide(L)'
;MLRWLWCLGVALAACGDKQNIVDDGGVQPGEVAIGGTVTGLAGTGLTLANNGGDPVAITENGPFVFPARVAPGSAYAVTVIGQPANPVQACTIVNGSGIAAIDVSSIEVRCETDRYTLGGTVTGLEGDGLILRNNGGDDLEVTASGAFTFAMTVAHGDAYDVTAFAHPMNPWQTCAVSNGTGIATAHVDTVSVACTTNRYRIGGVVTGLVGNERTTLRVNGGDEISVGAGPFMFGPSYASGTAFTVTVQASPTAPISKECTVTQPTAIVTDADVTDVEIACTPRAFRLGGTVSNILGTNLVLQNGSETLVRNANGAFTFATPVASGQMYNVTIVSQPTQTLCVVRNGSGTIGAADISNVEVSCREYFVNVTTGANTNPGTETLPWKTITHATQTAPVNATIHIAAGTYNSLETAPIMPRNGQQLIGTGNVILSKNAAQAVGTSCGGYSTTGFQPIVQVNTATGVGLHGLTLSGAQGSSGLITTCGGSLTITNSKVQYVAPTNVQSAVWWIDGDLTLTNTTVLGGGWALAGFSCGALKMRGSTLRSSSGFLIQCNHSLDLGTAASPGHNKFETTDPGPAILYGSPDGPLTHVVYLVGNTWKPNVQGADAAGHYPSMLVTTPTTPGNEGNYSVRSIGPGGGFQF
;
A
#
# COMPACT_ATOMS: atom_id res chain seq x y z
N MET A 1 91.12 3.53 -40.83
CA MET A 1 92.57 3.27 -40.71
C MET A 1 93.19 3.42 -42.10
N LEU A 2 94.21 4.28 -42.21
CA LEU A 2 95.38 4.24 -43.13
C LEU A 2 95.20 3.71 -44.58
N ARG A 3 95.71 4.28 -45.68
CA ARG A 3 96.70 5.33 -45.95
C ARG A 3 96.89 5.35 -47.51
N TRP A 4 97.05 6.54 -48.14
CA TRP A 4 98.13 6.96 -49.07
C TRP A 4 98.40 6.14 -50.38
N LEU A 5 98.96 6.64 -51.50
CA LEU A 5 99.29 7.93 -52.11
C LEU A 5 100.02 7.59 -53.46
N TRP A 6 99.69 8.24 -54.57
CA TRP A 6 100.58 8.79 -55.65
C TRP A 6 101.35 7.97 -56.74
N CYS A 7 101.58 8.74 -57.84
CA CYS A 7 102.56 8.68 -58.97
C CYS A 7 102.26 7.75 -60.18
N LEU A 8 102.23 8.17 -61.46
CA LEU A 8 103.02 9.08 -62.34
C LEU A 8 104.33 8.46 -62.89
N GLY A 9 104.46 8.40 -64.25
CA GLY A 9 105.70 8.13 -65.02
C GLY A 9 105.50 7.09 -66.16
N VAL A 10 105.39 7.41 -67.47
CA VAL A 10 106.35 7.98 -68.47
C VAL A 10 107.30 6.94 -69.12
N ALA A 11 107.19 6.83 -70.46
CA ALA A 11 108.26 6.77 -71.51
C ALA A 11 108.43 5.54 -72.45
N LEU A 12 108.81 5.92 -73.70
CA LEU A 12 109.51 5.23 -74.81
C LEU A 12 108.69 4.29 -75.72
N ALA A 13 108.36 4.61 -76.98
CA ALA A 13 109.12 4.98 -78.19
C ALA A 13 109.71 3.79 -78.98
N ALA A 14 109.22 3.61 -80.22
CA ALA A 14 109.94 2.95 -81.32
C ALA A 14 109.50 3.56 -82.67
N CYS A 15 110.49 4.02 -83.44
CA CYS A 15 110.39 4.54 -84.81
C CYS A 15 110.28 3.42 -85.85
N GLY A 16 109.75 3.76 -87.03
CA GLY A 16 109.90 2.98 -88.26
C GLY A 16 109.22 3.65 -89.46
N ASP A 17 109.91 4.61 -90.06
CA ASP A 17 109.48 5.43 -91.20
C ASP A 17 109.82 4.74 -92.54
N LYS A 18 108.92 4.77 -93.55
CA LYS A 18 109.22 4.73 -95.00
C LYS A 18 107.96 4.84 -95.90
N GLN A 19 107.71 6.08 -96.32
CA GLN A 19 107.31 6.57 -97.65
C GLN A 19 106.48 5.69 -98.63
N ASN A 20 105.26 6.20 -98.86
CA ASN A 20 104.72 6.66 -100.16
C ASN A 20 104.25 5.63 -101.21
N ILE A 21 102.94 5.31 -101.18
CA ILE A 21 102.10 5.17 -102.39
C ILE A 21 100.81 5.94 -102.13
N VAL A 22 100.50 6.88 -103.02
CA VAL A 22 99.22 7.57 -103.13
C VAL A 22 98.20 6.57 -103.64
N ASP A 23 97.11 6.37 -102.90
CA ASP A 23 95.83 5.99 -103.50
C ASP A 23 94.70 6.77 -102.83
N ASP A 24 93.77 7.16 -103.69
CA ASP A 24 92.80 8.23 -103.55
C ASP A 24 91.57 7.83 -102.71
N GLY A 25 91.02 8.80 -101.97
CA GLY A 25 89.58 8.91 -101.74
C GLY A 25 88.89 7.89 -100.81
N GLY A 26 88.51 8.34 -99.62
CA GLY A 26 87.51 7.63 -98.83
C GLY A 26 87.19 8.21 -97.46
N VAL A 27 86.70 9.44 -97.38
CA VAL A 27 85.74 9.75 -96.30
C VAL A 27 84.54 8.86 -96.56
N GLN A 28 84.34 7.78 -95.80
CA GLN A 28 83.12 6.99 -95.91
C GLN A 28 81.93 7.86 -95.48
N PRO A 29 80.98 8.18 -96.38
CA PRO A 29 79.81 8.96 -96.05
C PRO A 29 78.72 8.07 -95.46
N GLY A 30 78.18 8.46 -94.30
CA GLY A 30 76.74 8.37 -94.10
C GLY A 30 76.19 7.45 -93.00
N GLU A 31 76.93 6.87 -92.07
CA GLU A 31 76.28 6.02 -91.05
C GLU A 31 75.30 6.79 -90.14
N VAL A 32 74.03 6.37 -90.12
CA VAL A 32 72.95 7.01 -89.35
C VAL A 32 72.72 6.30 -88.00
N ALA A 33 72.45 7.09 -86.96
CA ALA A 33 72.15 6.62 -85.61
C ALA A 33 70.68 6.20 -85.49
N ILE A 34 70.44 5.11 -84.75
CA ILE A 34 69.10 4.68 -84.37
C ILE A 34 68.95 4.90 -82.88
N GLY A 35 67.90 5.60 -82.48
CA GLY A 35 67.67 5.98 -81.09
C GLY A 35 66.24 6.47 -80.86
N GLY A 36 65.97 6.83 -79.61
CA GLY A 36 64.64 7.16 -79.16
C GLY A 36 64.60 7.64 -77.72
N THR A 37 63.42 7.65 -77.13
CA THR A 37 63.20 8.03 -75.72
C THR A 37 62.44 6.95 -74.97
N VAL A 38 62.88 6.63 -73.76
CA VAL A 38 62.20 5.74 -72.83
C VAL A 38 61.44 6.56 -71.78
N THR A 39 60.18 6.20 -71.55
CA THR A 39 59.32 6.80 -70.53
C THR A 39 58.62 5.71 -69.71
N GLY A 40 58.34 6.00 -68.43
CA GLY A 40 57.65 5.09 -67.52
C GLY A 40 58.51 3.94 -66.97
N LEU A 41 59.82 3.89 -67.25
CA LEU A 41 60.72 2.89 -66.68
C LEU A 41 60.91 3.14 -65.18
N ALA A 42 60.53 2.16 -64.36
CA ALA A 42 60.70 2.13 -62.92
C ALA A 42 61.46 0.87 -62.44
N GLY A 43 61.36 -0.24 -63.18
CA GLY A 43 62.08 -1.48 -62.94
C GLY A 43 63.48 -1.49 -63.54
N THR A 44 64.18 -2.61 -63.35
CA THR A 44 65.55 -2.83 -63.82
C THR A 44 65.60 -3.93 -64.87
N GLY A 45 66.58 -3.90 -65.77
CA GLY A 45 66.80 -4.97 -66.76
C GLY A 45 66.16 -4.77 -68.13
N LEU A 46 65.63 -3.57 -68.43
CA LEU A 46 65.20 -3.22 -69.79
C LEU A 46 66.39 -3.33 -70.74
N THR A 47 66.26 -4.16 -71.77
CA THR A 47 67.24 -4.28 -72.85
C THR A 47 66.54 -4.22 -74.22
N LEU A 48 67.10 -3.42 -75.11
CA LEU A 48 66.61 -3.21 -76.46
C LEU A 48 67.65 -3.72 -77.47
N ALA A 49 67.21 -4.28 -78.58
CA ALA A 49 68.09 -4.64 -79.70
C ALA A 49 67.54 -4.08 -81.00
N ASN A 50 68.41 -3.61 -81.89
CA ASN A 50 68.05 -3.22 -83.25
C ASN A 50 68.46 -4.33 -84.23
N ASN A 51 67.52 -4.83 -85.03
CA ASN A 51 67.74 -5.86 -86.04
C ASN A 51 68.41 -7.16 -85.52
N GLY A 52 68.22 -7.49 -84.24
CA GLY A 52 68.86 -8.64 -83.59
C GLY A 52 70.37 -8.49 -83.34
N GLY A 53 70.92 -7.26 -83.41
CA GLY A 53 72.29 -6.94 -83.05
C GLY A 53 72.53 -6.82 -81.54
N ASP A 54 73.66 -6.23 -81.14
CA ASP A 54 74.07 -6.14 -79.74
C ASP A 54 73.04 -5.39 -78.87
N PRO A 55 72.61 -5.99 -77.73
CA PRO A 55 71.70 -5.37 -76.78
C PRO A 55 72.22 -4.07 -76.17
N VAL A 56 71.34 -3.11 -75.98
CA VAL A 56 71.58 -1.90 -75.17
C VAL A 56 70.74 -1.98 -73.90
N ALA A 57 71.39 -1.88 -72.74
CA ALA A 57 70.72 -1.80 -71.45
C ALA A 57 70.24 -0.37 -71.18
N ILE A 58 68.99 -0.23 -70.77
CA ILE A 58 68.38 1.04 -70.38
C ILE A 58 68.19 1.03 -68.87
N THR A 59 68.81 1.98 -68.17
CA THR A 59 68.79 2.05 -66.69
C THR A 59 67.94 3.17 -66.13
N GLU A 60 67.53 4.14 -66.96
CA GLU A 60 66.71 5.27 -66.55
C GLU A 60 65.84 5.78 -67.70
N ASN A 61 64.84 6.60 -67.37
CA ASN A 61 64.03 7.31 -68.35
C ASN A 61 64.88 8.38 -69.06
N GLY A 62 64.67 8.55 -70.36
CA GLY A 62 65.42 9.52 -71.16
C GLY A 62 65.79 9.01 -72.55
N PRO A 63 66.63 9.76 -73.28
CA PRO A 63 67.06 9.39 -74.61
C PRO A 63 68.00 8.19 -74.59
N PHE A 64 67.92 7.33 -75.60
CA PHE A 64 68.86 6.24 -75.86
C PHE A 64 69.27 6.22 -77.33
N VAL A 65 70.47 5.70 -77.60
CA VAL A 65 70.99 5.52 -78.96
C VAL A 65 71.73 4.18 -79.03
N PHE A 66 71.51 3.42 -80.10
CA PHE A 66 72.28 2.20 -80.37
C PHE A 66 73.72 2.54 -80.74
N PRO A 67 74.74 1.93 -80.10
CA PRO A 67 76.15 2.19 -80.42
C PRO A 67 76.51 1.82 -81.87
N ALA A 68 75.91 0.74 -82.40
CA ALA A 68 76.06 0.34 -83.79
C ALA A 68 75.20 1.23 -84.71
N ARG A 69 75.85 1.93 -85.64
CA ARG A 69 75.19 2.73 -86.67
C ARG A 69 74.81 1.87 -87.88
N VAL A 70 73.87 2.35 -88.69
CA VAL A 70 73.41 1.65 -89.92
C VAL A 70 73.65 2.53 -91.15
N ALA A 71 73.79 1.93 -92.34
CA ALA A 71 73.93 2.69 -93.58
C ALA A 71 72.61 3.40 -93.95
N PRO A 72 72.64 4.59 -94.59
CA PRO A 72 71.43 5.28 -95.04
C PRO A 72 70.58 4.39 -95.95
N GLY A 73 69.28 4.38 -95.72
CA GLY A 73 68.33 3.53 -96.46
C GLY A 73 68.23 2.10 -95.94
N SER A 74 68.98 1.70 -94.90
CA SER A 74 68.82 0.41 -94.23
C SER A 74 67.54 0.36 -93.40
N ALA A 75 66.94 -0.82 -93.29
CA ALA A 75 65.85 -1.05 -92.36
C ALA A 75 66.36 -1.11 -90.91
N TYR A 76 65.56 -0.60 -89.98
CA TYR A 76 65.74 -0.81 -88.55
C TYR A 76 64.48 -1.48 -87.97
N ALA A 77 64.68 -2.29 -86.93
CA ALA A 77 63.63 -3.00 -86.22
C ALA A 77 64.09 -3.18 -84.77
N VAL A 78 63.64 -2.29 -83.91
CA VAL A 78 63.91 -2.29 -82.49
C VAL A 78 62.93 -3.20 -81.78
N THR A 79 63.46 -4.14 -81.01
CA THR A 79 62.70 -5.09 -80.20
C THR A 79 63.08 -4.98 -78.73
N VAL A 80 62.11 -5.20 -77.85
CA VAL A 80 62.38 -5.43 -76.42
C VAL A 80 62.82 -6.88 -76.28
N ILE A 81 64.03 -7.10 -75.77
CA ILE A 81 64.60 -8.44 -75.57
C ILE A 81 64.71 -8.82 -74.10
N GLY A 82 64.62 -7.84 -73.19
CA GLY A 82 64.43 -8.05 -71.76
C GLY A 82 63.49 -7.00 -71.20
N GLN A 83 62.40 -7.44 -70.57
CA GLN A 83 61.45 -6.56 -69.89
C GLN A 83 61.98 -6.20 -68.49
N PRO A 84 61.63 -5.01 -67.95
CA PRO A 84 62.00 -4.63 -66.59
C PRO A 84 61.41 -5.60 -65.54
N ALA A 85 62.22 -5.89 -64.53
CA ALA A 85 61.83 -6.60 -63.32
C ALA A 85 62.09 -5.72 -62.07
N ASN A 86 61.30 -5.95 -61.03
CA ASN A 86 61.38 -5.26 -59.73
C ASN A 86 61.29 -3.71 -59.82
N PRO A 87 60.10 -3.13 -60.11
CA PRO A 87 58.83 -3.81 -60.37
C PRO A 87 58.74 -4.41 -61.78
N VAL A 88 57.87 -5.41 -61.95
CA VAL A 88 57.59 -5.97 -63.28
C VAL A 88 56.86 -4.92 -64.12
N GLN A 89 57.37 -4.68 -65.32
CA GLN A 89 56.76 -3.74 -66.27
C GLN A 89 56.69 -4.34 -67.67
N ALA A 90 55.69 -3.91 -68.43
CA ALA A 90 55.62 -4.17 -69.85
C ALA A 90 56.04 -2.91 -70.62
N CYS A 91 57.17 -2.98 -71.32
CA CYS A 91 57.60 -1.95 -72.25
C CYS A 91 57.14 -2.27 -73.68
N THR A 92 56.49 -1.30 -74.32
CA THR A 92 56.06 -1.34 -75.71
C THR A 92 56.78 -0.28 -76.54
N ILE A 93 56.97 -0.54 -77.83
CA ILE A 93 57.73 0.34 -78.71
C ILE A 93 56.78 0.92 -79.78
N VAL A 94 56.77 2.25 -79.90
CA VAL A 94 56.12 2.99 -80.97
C VAL A 94 57.19 3.48 -81.95
N ASN A 95 56.90 3.43 -83.25
CA ASN A 95 57.84 3.71 -84.34
C ASN A 95 59.10 2.83 -84.32
N GLY A 96 59.01 1.63 -83.73
CA GLY A 96 60.13 0.72 -83.53
C GLY A 96 60.74 0.14 -84.81
N SER A 97 60.11 0.29 -85.96
CA SER A 97 60.64 -0.17 -87.25
C SER A 97 60.49 0.87 -88.35
N GLY A 98 61.36 0.83 -89.35
CA GLY A 98 61.34 1.77 -90.47
C GLY A 98 62.61 1.71 -91.31
N ILE A 99 62.78 2.71 -92.20
CA ILE A 99 63.99 2.89 -93.01
C ILE A 99 64.74 4.12 -92.49
N ALA A 100 66.03 3.95 -92.17
CA ALA A 100 66.86 5.02 -91.62
C ALA A 100 67.54 5.80 -92.74
N ALA A 101 66.90 6.86 -93.25
CA ALA A 101 67.51 7.77 -94.24
C ALA A 101 68.39 8.86 -93.61
N ILE A 102 68.09 9.22 -92.36
CA ILE A 102 68.83 10.13 -91.47
C ILE A 102 68.82 9.54 -90.05
N ASP A 103 69.46 10.21 -89.08
CA ASP A 103 69.39 9.82 -87.67
C ASP A 103 67.93 9.71 -87.21
N VAL A 104 67.57 8.53 -86.68
CA VAL A 104 66.24 8.22 -86.17
C VAL A 104 66.25 8.45 -84.67
N SER A 105 65.49 9.44 -84.20
CA SER A 105 65.28 9.71 -82.76
C SER A 105 63.81 9.62 -82.34
N SER A 106 62.93 9.21 -83.25
CA SER A 106 61.46 9.19 -83.08
C SER A 106 60.91 7.90 -82.46
N ILE A 107 61.79 6.98 -82.07
CA ILE A 107 61.40 5.73 -81.41
C ILE A 107 60.97 6.07 -79.98
N GLU A 108 59.76 5.67 -79.60
CA GLU A 108 59.25 5.87 -78.25
C GLU A 108 59.09 4.52 -77.58
N VAL A 109 59.72 4.34 -76.42
CA VAL A 109 59.57 3.15 -75.58
C VAL A 109 58.76 3.56 -74.35
N ARG A 110 57.58 2.96 -74.19
CA ARG A 110 56.67 3.22 -73.08
C ARG A 110 56.61 2.00 -72.18
N CYS A 111 57.00 2.16 -70.93
CA CYS A 111 56.91 1.12 -69.92
C CYS A 111 55.76 1.40 -68.96
N GLU A 112 54.92 0.40 -68.73
CA GLU A 112 53.83 0.44 -67.78
C GLU A 112 54.06 -0.63 -66.71
N THR A 113 53.93 -0.27 -65.44
CA THR A 113 54.04 -1.22 -64.32
C THR A 113 52.80 -2.10 -64.28
N ASP A 114 53.02 -3.42 -64.17
CA ASP A 114 51.93 -4.38 -64.02
C ASP A 114 51.10 -4.06 -62.78
N ARG A 115 49.80 -4.27 -62.85
CA ARG A 115 48.87 -4.01 -61.73
C ARG A 115 48.06 -5.25 -61.42
N TYR A 116 47.81 -5.47 -60.13
CA TYR A 116 47.12 -6.62 -59.59
C TYR A 116 45.82 -6.21 -58.90
N THR A 117 44.81 -7.08 -58.97
CA THR A 117 43.57 -6.90 -58.21
C THR A 117 43.83 -7.16 -56.73
N LEU A 118 43.11 -6.43 -55.88
CA LEU A 118 43.10 -6.61 -54.44
C LEU A 118 41.67 -6.96 -54.00
N GLY A 119 41.52 -8.07 -53.31
CA GLY A 119 40.23 -8.60 -52.90
C GLY A 119 40.36 -9.65 -51.82
N GLY A 120 39.23 -10.25 -51.48
CA GLY A 120 39.13 -11.13 -50.35
C GLY A 120 37.73 -11.67 -50.12
N THR A 121 37.48 -12.16 -48.90
CA THR A 121 36.18 -12.68 -48.48
C THR A 121 35.72 -12.04 -47.17
N VAL A 122 34.43 -11.71 -47.09
CA VAL A 122 33.74 -11.25 -45.88
C VAL A 122 32.84 -12.37 -45.37
N THR A 123 32.87 -12.62 -44.07
CA THR A 123 32.05 -13.62 -43.38
C THR A 123 31.37 -13.01 -42.15
N GLY A 124 30.16 -13.48 -41.84
CA GLY A 124 29.42 -13.05 -40.64
C GLY A 124 28.82 -11.65 -40.72
N LEU A 125 28.78 -11.02 -41.89
CA LEU A 125 28.11 -9.74 -42.09
C LEU A 125 26.59 -9.92 -42.10
N GLU A 126 25.93 -9.31 -41.11
CA GLU A 126 24.47 -9.29 -40.93
C GLU A 126 23.90 -7.86 -40.93
N GLY A 127 24.69 -6.86 -40.49
CA GLY A 127 24.31 -5.46 -40.47
C GLY A 127 24.71 -4.69 -41.72
N ASP A 128 24.29 -3.43 -41.80
CA ASP A 128 24.49 -2.56 -42.94
C ASP A 128 25.64 -1.56 -42.71
N GLY A 129 26.30 -1.12 -43.78
CA GLY A 129 27.28 -0.02 -43.73
C GLY A 129 28.73 -0.43 -43.44
N LEU A 130 29.12 -1.69 -43.69
CA LEU A 130 30.54 -2.07 -43.72
C LEU A 130 31.25 -1.32 -44.86
N ILE A 131 32.31 -0.59 -44.51
CA ILE A 131 33.21 0.03 -45.48
C ILE A 131 34.61 -0.49 -45.23
N LEU A 132 35.19 -1.16 -46.23
CA LEU A 132 36.60 -1.51 -46.26
C LEU A 132 37.39 -0.41 -46.95
N ARG A 133 38.58 -0.10 -46.45
CA ARG A 133 39.44 0.95 -47.01
C ARG A 133 40.82 0.40 -47.28
N ASN A 134 41.30 0.57 -48.51
CA ASN A 134 42.70 0.32 -48.85
C ASN A 134 43.51 1.63 -48.85
N ASN A 135 44.68 1.60 -48.22
CA ASN A 135 45.71 2.67 -48.28
C ASN A 135 45.20 4.09 -47.96
N GLY A 136 44.16 4.22 -47.13
CA GLY A 136 43.65 5.52 -46.70
C GLY A 136 42.65 6.22 -47.62
N GLY A 137 42.32 5.67 -48.81
CA GLY A 137 41.47 6.40 -49.78
C GLY A 137 40.70 5.61 -50.85
N ASP A 138 40.89 4.29 -50.96
CA ASP A 138 40.09 3.43 -51.85
C ASP A 138 39.04 2.69 -51.01
N ASP A 139 37.86 3.30 -50.89
CA ASP A 139 36.76 2.83 -50.04
C ASP A 139 35.82 1.91 -50.84
N LEU A 140 35.48 0.77 -50.23
CA LEU A 140 34.58 -0.23 -50.78
C LEU A 140 33.45 -0.51 -49.78
N GLU A 141 32.23 -0.19 -50.17
CA GLU A 141 31.03 -0.61 -49.46
C GLU A 141 30.77 -2.11 -49.69
N VAL A 142 30.53 -2.84 -48.60
CA VAL A 142 30.22 -4.27 -48.63
C VAL A 142 28.85 -4.47 -48.00
N THR A 143 27.90 -5.00 -48.77
CA THR A 143 26.49 -5.15 -48.36
C THR A 143 26.08 -6.57 -47.99
N ALA A 144 26.95 -7.56 -48.24
CA ALA A 144 26.68 -8.96 -47.90
C ALA A 144 27.98 -9.74 -47.69
N SER A 145 27.89 -10.84 -46.93
CA SER A 145 28.97 -11.83 -46.85
C SER A 145 29.24 -12.43 -48.23
N GLY A 146 30.51 -12.61 -48.58
CA GLY A 146 30.91 -13.09 -49.90
C GLY A 146 32.29 -12.58 -50.32
N ALA A 147 32.65 -12.85 -51.57
CA ALA A 147 33.88 -12.31 -52.16
C ALA A 147 33.74 -10.81 -52.43
N PHE A 148 34.81 -10.05 -52.23
CA PHE A 148 34.90 -8.63 -52.57
C PHE A 148 36.18 -8.36 -53.36
N THR A 149 36.18 -7.28 -54.14
CA THR A 149 37.37 -6.81 -54.88
C THR A 149 37.32 -5.29 -54.95
N PHE A 150 38.42 -4.63 -54.61
CA PHE A 150 38.56 -3.18 -54.75
C PHE A 150 38.57 -2.79 -56.23
N ALA A 151 37.99 -1.62 -56.53
CA ALA A 151 37.93 -1.12 -57.91
C ALA A 151 39.32 -0.69 -58.40
N MET A 152 40.17 -0.14 -57.52
CA MET A 152 41.53 0.21 -57.88
C MET A 152 42.46 -1.00 -57.75
N THR A 153 43.22 -1.28 -58.81
CA THR A 153 44.31 -2.26 -58.78
C THR A 153 45.54 -1.68 -58.09
N VAL A 154 46.42 -2.52 -57.55
CA VAL A 154 47.68 -2.14 -56.88
C VAL A 154 48.85 -2.45 -57.82
N ALA A 155 49.80 -1.53 -57.99
CA ALA A 155 50.95 -1.78 -58.88
C ALA A 155 51.89 -2.85 -58.30
N HIS A 156 52.60 -3.58 -59.16
CA HIS A 156 53.60 -4.55 -58.71
C HIS A 156 54.64 -3.86 -57.81
N GLY A 157 54.88 -4.40 -56.62
CA GLY A 157 55.84 -3.87 -55.65
C GLY A 157 55.29 -2.80 -54.72
N ASP A 158 54.08 -2.28 -54.95
CA ASP A 158 53.42 -1.35 -54.03
C ASP A 158 52.80 -2.09 -52.84
N ALA A 159 52.73 -1.40 -51.71
CA ALA A 159 52.06 -1.89 -50.51
C ALA A 159 50.54 -1.72 -50.58
N TYR A 160 49.82 -2.61 -49.93
CA TYR A 160 48.40 -2.48 -49.62
C TYR A 160 48.16 -2.56 -48.11
N ASP A 161 47.12 -1.88 -47.65
CA ASP A 161 46.68 -1.84 -46.25
C ASP A 161 45.16 -1.71 -46.21
N VAL A 162 44.49 -2.86 -46.11
CA VAL A 162 43.04 -3.02 -46.01
C VAL A 162 42.63 -2.96 -44.54
N THR A 163 41.77 -2.00 -44.23
CA THR A 163 41.20 -1.79 -42.89
C THR A 163 39.68 -1.77 -42.95
N ALA A 164 39.02 -2.12 -41.85
CA ALA A 164 37.58 -1.86 -41.69
C ALA A 164 37.42 -0.39 -41.26
N PHE A 165 37.04 0.47 -42.20
CA PHE A 165 36.90 1.91 -41.95
C PHE A 165 35.58 2.24 -41.24
N ALA A 166 34.49 1.58 -41.65
CA ALA A 166 33.19 1.67 -40.98
C ALA A 166 32.70 0.27 -40.63
N HIS A 167 32.12 0.14 -39.43
CA HIS A 167 31.55 -1.11 -38.94
C HIS A 167 30.04 -1.18 -39.20
N PRO A 168 29.48 -2.38 -39.38
CA PRO A 168 28.05 -2.55 -39.61
C PRO A 168 27.21 -2.03 -38.45
N MET A 169 26.10 -1.38 -38.79
CA MET A 169 25.03 -0.96 -37.87
C MET A 169 23.75 -1.74 -38.16
N ASN A 170 22.88 -1.89 -37.15
CA ASN A 170 21.57 -2.54 -37.25
C ASN A 170 21.57 -3.98 -37.85
N PRO A 171 22.22 -4.97 -37.21
CA PRO A 171 22.81 -4.93 -35.87
C PRO A 171 24.24 -4.36 -35.83
N TRP A 172 24.66 -3.86 -34.67
CA TRP A 172 26.06 -3.45 -34.46
C TRP A 172 26.99 -4.67 -34.48
N GLN A 173 27.95 -4.68 -35.40
CA GLN A 173 28.93 -5.76 -35.53
C GLN A 173 30.36 -5.19 -35.52
N THR A 174 31.31 -5.97 -35.02
CA THR A 174 32.73 -5.64 -35.14
C THR A 174 33.36 -6.54 -36.21
N CYS A 175 34.00 -5.96 -37.21
CA CYS A 175 34.67 -6.68 -38.29
C CYS A 175 36.19 -6.62 -38.14
N ALA A 176 36.83 -7.78 -38.04
CA ALA A 176 38.29 -7.90 -37.97
C ALA A 176 38.85 -8.28 -39.35
N VAL A 177 39.85 -7.52 -39.81
CA VAL A 177 40.57 -7.79 -41.06
C VAL A 177 41.82 -8.61 -40.75
N SER A 178 42.01 -9.72 -41.45
CA SER A 178 43.21 -10.56 -41.45
C SER A 178 43.80 -10.60 -42.86
N ASN A 179 45.13 -10.73 -42.96
CA ASN A 179 45.89 -10.59 -44.21
C ASN A 179 45.64 -9.25 -44.94
N GLY A 180 45.25 -8.20 -44.20
CA GLY A 180 44.91 -6.90 -44.76
C GLY A 180 46.12 -6.09 -45.25
N THR A 181 47.34 -6.45 -44.85
CA THR A 181 48.56 -5.74 -45.26
C THR A 181 49.50 -6.62 -46.07
N GLY A 182 50.25 -6.03 -47.01
CA GLY A 182 51.26 -6.76 -47.79
C GLY A 182 51.82 -5.95 -48.96
N ILE A 183 52.62 -6.61 -49.81
CA ILE A 183 53.14 -6.06 -51.07
C ILE A 183 52.52 -6.82 -52.23
N ALA A 184 52.02 -6.11 -53.25
CA ALA A 184 51.41 -6.73 -54.41
C ALA A 184 52.47 -7.30 -55.35
N THR A 185 52.64 -8.62 -55.37
CA THR A 185 53.49 -9.34 -56.35
C THR A 185 52.69 -10.24 -57.29
N ALA A 186 51.38 -10.37 -57.04
CA ALA A 186 50.39 -11.10 -57.82
C ALA A 186 48.98 -10.58 -57.44
N HIS A 187 47.93 -11.09 -58.09
CA HIS A 187 46.54 -10.89 -57.64
C HIS A 187 46.39 -11.33 -56.18
N VAL A 188 45.82 -10.46 -55.34
CA VAL A 188 45.58 -10.73 -53.92
C VAL A 188 44.09 -11.00 -53.72
N ASP A 189 43.74 -12.21 -53.34
CA ASP A 189 42.37 -12.66 -53.03
C ASP A 189 42.27 -13.26 -51.60
N THR A 190 43.33 -13.09 -50.80
CA THR A 190 43.52 -13.75 -49.51
C THR A 190 43.15 -12.89 -48.29
N VAL A 191 42.73 -11.64 -48.50
CA VAL A 191 42.23 -10.78 -47.43
C VAL A 191 40.97 -11.42 -46.85
N SER A 192 40.91 -11.60 -45.53
CA SER A 192 39.73 -12.15 -44.87
C SER A 192 39.16 -11.16 -43.86
N VAL A 193 37.85 -10.96 -43.92
CA VAL A 193 37.12 -10.07 -43.02
C VAL A 193 36.08 -10.90 -42.26
N ALA A 194 36.22 -10.96 -40.95
CA ALA A 194 35.30 -11.69 -40.08
C ALA A 194 34.51 -10.71 -39.22
N CYS A 195 33.21 -10.61 -39.45
CA CYS A 195 32.29 -9.78 -38.69
C CYS A 195 31.62 -10.62 -37.59
N THR A 196 31.55 -10.06 -36.38
CA THR A 196 30.89 -10.69 -35.22
C THR A 196 29.87 -9.71 -34.65
N THR A 197 28.63 -10.17 -34.46
CA THR A 197 27.57 -9.37 -33.82
C THR A 197 27.87 -9.13 -32.35
N ASN A 198 27.95 -7.86 -31.94
CA ASN A 198 28.25 -7.49 -30.57
C ASN A 198 27.10 -7.85 -29.64
N ARG A 199 27.39 -8.04 -28.36
CA ARG A 199 26.39 -8.37 -27.34
C ARG A 199 26.42 -7.38 -26.19
N TYR A 200 25.25 -6.96 -25.74
CA TYR A 200 25.07 -5.98 -24.66
C TYR A 200 24.07 -6.49 -23.62
N ARG A 201 24.19 -6.00 -22.38
CA ARG A 201 23.30 -6.38 -21.28
C ARG A 201 22.07 -5.48 -21.25
N ILE A 202 21.01 -6.01 -20.65
CA ILE A 202 19.75 -5.29 -20.44
C ILE A 202 19.62 -4.96 -18.96
N GLY A 203 19.20 -3.76 -18.64
CA GLY A 203 19.00 -3.30 -17.28
C GLY A 203 18.22 -2.00 -17.22
N GLY A 204 18.21 -1.42 -16.04
CA GLY A 204 17.26 -0.35 -15.72
C GLY A 204 17.31 0.08 -14.27
N VAL A 205 16.24 0.73 -13.83
CA VAL A 205 16.07 1.21 -12.46
C VAL A 205 14.71 0.78 -11.88
N VAL A 206 14.72 0.36 -10.62
CA VAL A 206 13.51 0.10 -9.84
C VAL A 206 13.27 1.24 -8.85
N THR A 207 12.07 1.80 -8.88
CA THR A 207 11.63 2.87 -7.97
C THR A 207 10.42 2.43 -7.15
N GLY A 208 10.22 3.08 -6.00
CA GLY A 208 9.05 2.84 -5.14
C GLY A 208 9.15 1.61 -4.23
N LEU A 209 10.24 0.84 -4.27
CA LEU A 209 10.57 -0.16 -3.24
C LEU A 209 11.31 0.48 -2.05
N VAL A 210 11.13 -0.06 -0.84
CA VAL A 210 11.80 0.43 0.38
C VAL A 210 12.42 -0.72 1.18
N GLY A 211 13.52 -0.43 1.89
CA GLY A 211 14.20 -1.43 2.74
C GLY A 211 14.62 -2.67 1.95
N ASN A 212 14.18 -3.84 2.41
CA ASN A 212 14.52 -5.14 1.84
C ASN A 212 13.44 -5.69 0.88
N GLU A 213 12.47 -4.86 0.47
CA GLU A 213 11.47 -5.26 -0.51
C GLU A 213 12.13 -5.62 -1.85
N ARG A 214 11.63 -6.67 -2.52
CA ARG A 214 12.11 -7.10 -3.82
C ARG A 214 10.99 -7.42 -4.79
N THR A 215 11.24 -7.16 -6.07
CA THR A 215 10.40 -7.60 -7.20
C THR A 215 11.18 -8.56 -8.08
N THR A 216 10.48 -9.48 -8.74
CA THR A 216 11.09 -10.39 -9.71
C THR A 216 10.76 -9.91 -11.12
N LEU A 217 11.79 -9.67 -11.91
CA LEU A 217 11.72 -9.26 -13.30
C LEU A 217 12.13 -10.42 -14.20
N ARG A 218 11.54 -10.50 -15.39
CA ARG A 218 11.91 -11.47 -16.42
C ARG A 218 12.11 -10.79 -17.76
N VAL A 219 13.14 -11.19 -18.49
CA VAL A 219 13.40 -10.74 -19.86
C VAL A 219 13.12 -11.87 -20.85
N ASN A 220 12.43 -11.56 -21.95
CA ASN A 220 12.16 -12.45 -23.08
C ASN A 220 11.52 -13.80 -22.74
N GLY A 221 10.83 -13.90 -21.60
CA GLY A 221 10.26 -15.16 -21.11
C GLY A 221 11.29 -16.17 -20.58
N GLY A 222 12.57 -15.80 -20.51
CA GLY A 222 13.67 -16.63 -20.02
C GLY A 222 14.17 -16.16 -18.66
N ASP A 223 15.30 -15.45 -18.65
CA ASP A 223 16.04 -15.11 -17.45
C ASP A 223 15.24 -14.26 -16.45
N GLU A 224 15.27 -14.67 -15.18
CA GLU A 224 14.64 -13.96 -14.08
C GLU A 224 15.70 -13.40 -13.12
N ILE A 225 15.45 -12.19 -12.62
CA ILE A 225 16.25 -11.57 -11.57
C ILE A 225 15.32 -11.06 -10.48
N SER A 226 15.74 -11.14 -9.22
CA SER A 226 15.00 -10.57 -8.10
C SER A 226 15.80 -9.41 -7.49
N VAL A 227 15.22 -8.22 -7.55
CA VAL A 227 15.93 -6.94 -7.38
C VAL A 227 15.22 -6.05 -6.36
N GLY A 228 16.00 -5.21 -5.66
CA GLY A 228 15.51 -4.16 -4.77
C GLY A 228 15.40 -2.81 -5.48
N ALA A 229 15.26 -1.72 -4.71
CA ALA A 229 15.30 -0.36 -5.25
C ALA A 229 16.68 -0.01 -5.83
N GLY A 230 16.70 0.76 -6.91
CA GLY A 230 17.93 1.22 -7.58
C GLY A 230 18.22 0.49 -8.89
N PRO A 231 19.45 0.63 -9.41
CA PRO A 231 19.82 0.09 -10.71
C PRO A 231 19.91 -1.44 -10.70
N PHE A 232 19.57 -2.06 -11.82
CA PHE A 232 19.71 -3.50 -12.05
C PHE A 232 20.25 -3.80 -13.45
N MET A 233 20.86 -4.97 -13.62
CA MET A 233 21.24 -5.53 -14.93
C MET A 233 20.93 -7.03 -14.92
N PHE A 234 20.40 -7.55 -16.03
CA PHE A 234 20.34 -8.98 -16.30
C PHE A 234 21.76 -9.51 -16.54
N GLY A 235 22.02 -10.73 -16.08
CA GLY A 235 23.35 -11.37 -16.20
C GLY A 235 23.75 -11.64 -17.66
N PRO A 236 22.88 -12.28 -18.47
CA PRO A 236 23.17 -12.55 -19.87
C PRO A 236 23.26 -11.27 -20.72
N SER A 237 24.16 -11.29 -21.70
CA SER A 237 24.17 -10.31 -22.79
C SER A 237 23.36 -10.84 -23.97
N TYR A 238 22.76 -9.95 -24.76
CA TYR A 238 21.95 -10.23 -25.93
C TYR A 238 22.60 -9.59 -27.16
N ALA A 239 22.48 -10.24 -28.32
CA ALA A 239 23.06 -9.71 -29.55
C ALA A 239 22.41 -8.38 -29.94
N SER A 240 23.19 -7.44 -30.48
CA SER A 240 22.63 -6.23 -31.11
C SER A 240 21.58 -6.61 -32.16
N GLY A 241 20.55 -5.79 -32.31
CA GLY A 241 19.36 -6.06 -33.14
C GLY A 241 18.33 -7.00 -32.49
N THR A 242 18.64 -7.63 -31.36
CA THR A 242 17.68 -8.47 -30.63
C THR A 242 16.60 -7.59 -30.00
N ALA A 243 15.33 -7.82 -30.36
CA ALA A 243 14.21 -7.26 -29.64
C ALA A 243 14.10 -7.89 -28.25
N PHE A 244 13.78 -7.10 -27.24
CA PHE A 244 13.56 -7.59 -25.89
C PHE A 244 12.25 -7.13 -25.28
N THR A 245 11.76 -7.87 -24.29
CA THR A 245 10.62 -7.50 -23.46
C THR A 245 10.92 -7.78 -21.98
N VAL A 246 10.81 -6.78 -21.12
CA VAL A 246 10.91 -6.93 -19.66
C VAL A 246 9.51 -7.00 -19.05
N THR A 247 9.31 -7.96 -18.15
CA THR A 247 8.02 -8.21 -17.47
C THR A 247 8.22 -8.36 -15.97
N VAL A 248 7.23 -7.96 -15.19
CA VAL A 248 7.18 -8.23 -13.74
C VAL A 248 6.54 -9.60 -13.52
N GLN A 249 7.26 -10.52 -12.88
CA GLN A 249 6.77 -11.85 -12.52
C GLN A 249 6.19 -11.91 -11.11
N ALA A 250 6.78 -11.17 -10.17
CA ALA A 250 6.30 -11.09 -8.80
C ALA A 250 6.50 -9.69 -8.24
N SER A 251 5.44 -9.16 -7.62
CA SER A 251 5.50 -7.91 -6.85
C SER A 251 5.56 -8.22 -5.35
N PRO A 252 6.14 -7.32 -4.53
CA PRO A 252 6.17 -7.50 -3.08
C PRO A 252 4.77 -7.64 -2.48
N THR A 253 4.59 -8.63 -1.62
CA THR A 253 3.33 -8.86 -0.86
C THR A 253 3.46 -8.57 0.63
N ALA A 254 4.69 -8.49 1.17
CA ALA A 254 4.97 -8.18 2.57
C ALA A 254 6.25 -7.34 2.70
N PRO A 255 6.33 -6.39 3.66
CA PRO A 255 5.29 -6.02 4.63
C PRO A 255 4.16 -5.16 4.04
N ILE A 256 4.42 -4.48 2.91
CA ILE A 256 3.44 -3.68 2.17
C ILE A 256 3.17 -4.37 0.84
N SER A 257 1.89 -4.55 0.50
CA SER A 257 1.53 -5.08 -0.82
C SER A 257 1.68 -3.97 -1.87
N LYS A 258 2.51 -4.23 -2.88
CA LYS A 258 2.78 -3.31 -3.99
C LYS A 258 2.45 -3.95 -5.33
N GLU A 259 2.26 -3.10 -6.32
CA GLU A 259 2.17 -3.46 -7.72
C GLU A 259 3.31 -2.77 -8.47
N CYS A 260 4.15 -3.57 -9.11
CA CYS A 260 5.23 -3.08 -9.96
C CYS A 260 4.81 -3.16 -11.42
N THR A 261 5.08 -2.08 -12.16
CA THR A 261 4.80 -1.97 -13.59
C THR A 261 6.06 -1.56 -14.33
N VAL A 262 6.19 -2.03 -15.58
CA VAL A 262 7.30 -1.67 -16.47
C VAL A 262 6.83 -0.55 -17.38
N THR A 263 7.55 0.57 -17.38
CA THR A 263 7.38 1.64 -18.36
C THR A 263 8.31 1.33 -19.54
N GLN A 264 7.79 1.38 -20.77
CA GLN A 264 8.50 0.95 -21.98
C GLN A 264 9.03 -0.49 -21.91
N PRO A 265 8.12 -1.50 -21.84
CA PRO A 265 8.53 -2.88 -21.63
C PRO A 265 9.31 -3.49 -22.79
N THR A 266 9.31 -2.87 -23.98
CA THR A 266 9.87 -3.43 -25.21
C THR A 266 10.80 -2.46 -25.93
N ALA A 267 12.01 -2.91 -26.28
CA ALA A 267 12.91 -2.17 -27.16
C ALA A 267 13.84 -3.14 -27.93
N ILE A 268 14.84 -2.59 -28.65
CA ILE A 268 15.85 -3.35 -29.38
C ILE A 268 17.22 -3.05 -28.75
N VAL A 269 18.07 -4.07 -28.61
CA VAL A 269 19.46 -3.88 -28.17
C VAL A 269 20.25 -3.21 -29.30
N THR A 270 20.84 -2.05 -29.04
CA THR A 270 21.58 -1.26 -30.04
C THR A 270 23.10 -1.52 -29.92
N ASP A 271 23.89 -0.48 -29.71
CA ASP A 271 25.34 -0.42 -29.66
C ASP A 271 25.90 -0.22 -28.24
N ALA A 272 25.05 -0.32 -27.21
CA ALA A 272 25.45 -0.20 -25.80
C ALA A 272 24.55 -1.03 -24.87
N ASP A 273 24.98 -1.17 -23.60
CA ASP A 273 24.17 -1.74 -22.52
C ASP A 273 22.89 -0.89 -22.34
N VAL A 274 21.73 -1.55 -22.33
CA VAL A 274 20.43 -0.92 -22.08
C VAL A 274 20.32 -0.65 -20.59
N THR A 275 20.03 0.59 -20.20
CA THR A 275 20.02 1.04 -18.79
C THR A 275 18.79 1.87 -18.41
N ASP A 276 17.85 2.02 -19.34
CA ASP A 276 16.69 2.91 -19.28
C ASP A 276 15.36 2.16 -19.09
N VAL A 277 15.38 0.86 -18.78
CA VAL A 277 14.16 0.15 -18.40
C VAL A 277 13.68 0.65 -17.03
N GLU A 278 12.52 1.29 -17.01
CA GLU A 278 11.96 1.84 -15.78
C GLU A 278 10.92 0.90 -15.14
N ILE A 279 11.14 0.54 -13.88
CA ILE A 279 10.20 -0.22 -13.07
C ILE A 279 9.66 0.68 -11.96
N ALA A 280 8.35 0.92 -11.95
CA ALA A 280 7.68 1.71 -10.94
C ALA A 280 6.79 0.82 -10.07
N CYS A 281 7.06 0.80 -8.77
CA CYS A 281 6.28 0.04 -7.79
C CYS A 281 5.46 0.97 -6.89
N THR A 282 4.13 0.79 -6.86
CA THR A 282 3.22 1.58 -6.02
C THR A 282 2.44 0.70 -5.04
N PRO A 283 2.15 1.14 -3.81
CA PRO A 283 1.29 0.41 -2.89
C PRO A 283 -0.09 0.11 -3.49
N ARG A 284 -0.55 -1.14 -3.36
CA ARG A 284 -1.92 -1.53 -3.72
C ARG A 284 -2.90 -0.92 -2.73
N ALA A 285 -4.09 -0.58 -3.21
CA ALA A 285 -5.17 -0.06 -2.38
C ALA A 285 -6.26 -1.12 -2.16
N PHE A 286 -6.73 -1.23 -0.93
CA PHE A 286 -7.72 -2.21 -0.49
C PHE A 286 -8.95 -1.53 0.11
N ARG A 287 -10.09 -2.20 0.02
CA ARG A 287 -11.35 -1.70 0.56
C ARG A 287 -11.37 -1.83 2.09
N LEU A 288 -11.95 -0.83 2.73
CA LEU A 288 -12.18 -0.81 4.17
C LEU A 288 -13.70 -0.85 4.43
N GLY A 289 -14.14 -1.77 5.27
CA GLY A 289 -15.53 -2.00 5.53
C GLY A 289 -15.77 -2.84 6.77
N GLY A 290 -17.04 -3.17 6.97
CA GLY A 290 -17.50 -3.77 8.20
C GLY A 290 -18.98 -4.09 8.18
N THR A 291 -19.55 -4.31 9.36
CA THR A 291 -20.99 -4.53 9.55
C THR A 291 -21.55 -3.60 10.61
N VAL A 292 -22.78 -3.10 10.38
CA VAL A 292 -23.58 -2.39 11.38
C VAL A 292 -24.68 -3.32 11.88
N SER A 293 -24.86 -3.41 13.19
CA SER A 293 -25.89 -4.23 13.82
C SER A 293 -26.67 -3.45 14.89
N ASN A 294 -27.95 -3.80 15.03
CA ASN A 294 -28.88 -3.24 16.00
C ASN A 294 -29.10 -1.71 15.88
N ILE A 295 -28.94 -1.13 14.67
CA ILE A 295 -29.26 0.28 14.45
C ILE A 295 -30.78 0.50 14.49
N LEU A 296 -31.20 1.52 15.24
CA LEU A 296 -32.56 2.07 15.20
C LEU A 296 -32.47 3.58 15.01
N GLY A 297 -33.44 4.16 14.30
CA GLY A 297 -33.38 5.56 13.88
C GLY A 297 -32.49 5.79 12.65
N THR A 298 -32.14 7.05 12.40
CA THR A 298 -31.35 7.47 11.23
C THR A 298 -30.13 8.28 11.63
N ASN A 299 -29.22 8.54 10.69
CA ASN A 299 -28.05 9.42 10.80
C ASN A 299 -26.85 8.88 11.61
N LEU A 300 -26.59 7.57 11.57
CA LEU A 300 -25.27 7.05 11.95
C LEU A 300 -24.26 7.47 10.88
N VAL A 301 -23.24 8.22 11.25
CA VAL A 301 -22.17 8.66 10.34
C VAL A 301 -20.83 8.11 10.81
N LEU A 302 -20.24 7.24 10.00
CA LEU A 302 -18.89 6.70 10.20
C LEU A 302 -17.87 7.58 9.48
N GLN A 303 -16.65 7.66 9.97
CA GLN A 303 -15.56 8.40 9.34
C GLN A 303 -14.26 7.61 9.34
N ASN A 304 -13.53 7.66 8.23
CA ASN A 304 -12.14 7.23 8.13
C ASN A 304 -11.32 8.33 7.43
N GLY A 305 -10.42 8.99 8.16
CA GLY A 305 -9.72 10.16 7.66
C GLY A 305 -10.68 11.31 7.32
N SER A 306 -10.65 11.81 6.09
CA SER A 306 -11.57 12.85 5.61
C SER A 306 -12.88 12.30 5.03
N GLU A 307 -12.99 10.99 4.80
CA GLU A 307 -14.19 10.39 4.21
C GLU A 307 -15.22 10.05 5.29
N THR A 308 -16.49 10.41 5.03
CA THR A 308 -17.64 10.08 5.89
C THR A 308 -18.63 9.19 5.15
N LEU A 309 -19.25 8.26 5.87
CA LEU A 309 -20.25 7.32 5.36
C LEU A 309 -21.49 7.29 6.25
N VAL A 310 -22.66 7.58 5.68
CA VAL A 310 -23.95 7.55 6.39
C VAL A 310 -24.59 6.16 6.30
N ARG A 311 -25.11 5.66 7.43
CA ARG A 311 -25.79 4.36 7.54
C ARG A 311 -27.10 4.48 8.31
N ASN A 312 -28.18 3.95 7.73
CA ASN A 312 -29.53 3.97 8.32
C ASN A 312 -30.17 2.58 8.44
N ALA A 313 -29.39 1.52 8.19
CA ALA A 313 -29.87 0.15 8.22
C ALA A 313 -28.74 -0.81 8.60
N ASN A 314 -29.13 -1.92 9.24
CA ASN A 314 -28.24 -3.04 9.54
C ASN A 314 -27.63 -3.60 8.25
N GLY A 315 -26.46 -4.22 8.37
CA GLY A 315 -25.78 -4.93 7.29
C GLY A 315 -24.38 -4.42 7.00
N ALA A 316 -23.79 -4.96 5.93
CA ALA A 316 -22.42 -4.65 5.54
C ALA A 316 -22.27 -3.21 5.02
N PHE A 317 -21.13 -2.59 5.29
CA PHE A 317 -20.72 -1.28 4.76
C PHE A 317 -19.29 -1.32 4.22
N THR A 318 -18.96 -0.39 3.33
CA THR A 318 -17.63 -0.22 2.76
C THR A 318 -17.43 1.26 2.44
N PHE A 319 -16.29 1.83 2.80
CA PHE A 319 -15.88 3.16 2.36
C PHE A 319 -15.58 3.14 0.85
N ALA A 320 -15.91 4.22 0.16
CA ALA A 320 -15.75 4.30 -1.29
C ALA A 320 -14.28 4.46 -1.69
N THR A 321 -13.48 5.19 -0.89
CA THR A 321 -12.05 5.38 -1.15
C THR A 321 -11.26 4.19 -0.62
N PRO A 322 -10.58 3.41 -1.48
CA PRO A 322 -9.66 2.39 -1.03
C PRO A 322 -8.45 3.02 -0.30
N VAL A 323 -7.92 2.33 0.69
CA VAL A 323 -6.78 2.78 1.49
C VAL A 323 -5.55 1.98 1.08
N ALA A 324 -4.42 2.64 0.85
CA ALA A 324 -3.21 1.95 0.39
C ALA A 324 -2.60 1.05 1.48
N SER A 325 -2.01 -0.06 1.06
CA SER A 325 -1.29 -0.98 1.93
C SER A 325 -0.19 -0.26 2.71
N GLY A 326 -0.03 -0.61 3.99
CA GLY A 326 0.88 0.06 4.92
C GLY A 326 0.33 1.34 5.55
N GLN A 327 -0.75 1.93 5.02
CA GLN A 327 -1.41 3.06 5.69
C GLN A 327 -2.30 2.59 6.85
N MET A 328 -2.38 3.42 7.88
CA MET A 328 -3.30 3.22 8.99
C MET A 328 -4.73 3.63 8.61
N TYR A 329 -5.71 2.90 9.12
CA TYR A 329 -7.12 3.30 9.12
C TYR A 329 -7.60 3.54 10.56
N ASN A 330 -8.58 4.44 10.70
CA ASN A 330 -9.24 4.72 11.98
C ASN A 330 -10.71 5.10 11.73
N VAL A 331 -11.58 4.10 11.84
CA VAL A 331 -13.02 4.21 11.73
C VAL A 331 -13.60 4.71 13.06
N THR A 332 -14.20 5.89 13.01
CA THR A 332 -14.84 6.54 14.16
C THR A 332 -16.29 6.88 13.85
N ILE A 333 -17.08 7.21 14.88
CA ILE A 333 -18.46 7.67 14.72
C ILE A 333 -18.49 9.18 14.88
N VAL A 334 -18.91 9.89 13.83
CA VAL A 334 -19.08 11.35 13.83
C VAL A 334 -20.44 11.75 14.37
N SER A 335 -21.47 10.99 14.01
CA SER A 335 -22.85 11.19 14.46
C SER A 335 -23.47 9.85 14.80
N GLN A 336 -24.11 9.80 15.95
CA GLN A 336 -24.87 8.64 16.42
C GLN A 336 -26.29 8.67 15.84
N PRO A 337 -26.95 7.51 15.64
CA PRO A 337 -28.31 7.48 15.13
C PRO A 337 -29.33 7.94 16.17
N THR A 338 -30.53 8.34 15.73
CA THR A 338 -31.54 9.00 16.58
C THR A 338 -32.23 8.13 17.64
N GLN A 339 -31.87 6.85 17.79
CA GLN A 339 -32.52 5.98 18.77
C GLN A 339 -31.58 4.99 19.45
N THR A 340 -30.37 4.74 18.96
CA THR A 340 -29.42 3.81 19.61
C THR A 340 -28.02 4.39 19.68
N LEU A 341 -27.25 4.00 20.70
CA LEU A 341 -25.82 4.28 20.76
C LEU A 341 -25.03 3.14 20.10
N CYS A 342 -24.21 3.48 19.11
CA CYS A 342 -23.30 2.58 18.43
C CYS A 342 -21.87 2.72 18.94
N VAL A 343 -21.14 1.62 19.03
CA VAL A 343 -19.69 1.59 19.30
C VAL A 343 -18.95 0.85 18.19
N VAL A 344 -17.72 1.27 17.90
CA VAL A 344 -16.87 0.63 16.89
C VAL A 344 -15.89 -0.32 17.58
N ARG A 345 -15.85 -1.57 17.11
CA ARG A 345 -14.84 -2.57 17.42
C ARG A 345 -14.02 -2.86 16.17
N ASN A 346 -12.74 -3.16 16.36
CA ASN A 346 -11.75 -3.28 15.27
C ASN A 346 -11.72 -2.03 14.37
N GLY A 347 -11.98 -0.84 14.94
CA GLY A 347 -12.07 0.41 14.20
C GLY A 347 -10.71 0.93 13.72
N SER A 348 -9.61 0.47 14.28
CA SER A 348 -8.26 0.96 13.95
C SER A 348 -7.31 -0.18 13.58
N GLY A 349 -6.40 0.09 12.66
CA GLY A 349 -5.34 -0.85 12.28
C GLY A 349 -4.55 -0.36 11.07
N THR A 350 -3.78 -1.26 10.46
CA THR A 350 -3.02 -0.99 9.22
C THR A 350 -3.56 -1.87 8.10
N ILE A 351 -3.66 -1.33 6.89
CA ILE A 351 -4.05 -2.11 5.71
C ILE A 351 -2.91 -3.04 5.30
N GLY A 352 -3.19 -4.35 5.27
CA GLY A 352 -2.27 -5.39 4.83
C GLY A 352 -2.36 -5.65 3.32
N ALA A 353 -2.48 -6.92 2.94
CA ALA A 353 -2.55 -7.38 1.55
C ALA A 353 -3.96 -7.83 1.11
N ALA A 354 -5.02 -7.41 1.83
CA ALA A 354 -6.41 -7.77 1.55
C ALA A 354 -7.38 -6.71 2.07
N ASP A 355 -8.61 -6.74 1.56
CA ASP A 355 -9.73 -5.92 2.04
C ASP A 355 -10.00 -6.18 3.53
N ILE A 356 -10.27 -5.11 4.28
CA ILE A 356 -10.67 -5.18 5.68
C ILE A 356 -12.20 -5.14 5.73
N SER A 357 -12.82 -6.17 6.29
CA SER A 357 -14.28 -6.31 6.41
C SER A 357 -14.75 -6.63 7.84
N ASN A 358 -13.84 -6.63 8.80
CA ASN A 358 -14.09 -7.03 10.20
C ASN A 358 -14.33 -5.85 11.17
N VAL A 359 -14.47 -4.63 10.65
CA VAL A 359 -14.91 -3.49 11.47
C VAL A 359 -16.34 -3.78 11.92
N GLU A 360 -16.59 -3.77 13.22
CA GLU A 360 -17.90 -4.08 13.78
C GLU A 360 -18.47 -2.83 14.44
N VAL A 361 -19.67 -2.43 14.02
CA VAL A 361 -20.43 -1.35 14.64
C VAL A 361 -21.66 -1.95 15.30
N SER A 362 -21.69 -1.94 16.63
CA SER A 362 -22.75 -2.57 17.43
C SER A 362 -23.51 -1.52 18.24
N CYS A 363 -24.84 -1.48 18.11
CA CYS A 363 -25.67 -0.47 18.77
C CYS A 363 -26.61 -1.07 19.82
N ARG A 364 -26.49 -0.76 21.12
CA ARG A 364 -27.23 -1.52 22.17
C ARG A 364 -27.80 -0.75 23.37
N GLU A 365 -27.50 0.54 23.56
CA GLU A 365 -27.89 1.27 24.78
C GLU A 365 -28.54 2.63 24.51
N TYR A 366 -29.31 3.10 25.49
CA TYR A 366 -30.14 4.31 25.46
C TYR A 366 -29.77 5.26 26.64
N PHE A 367 -29.74 6.59 26.46
CA PHE A 367 -29.14 7.53 27.45
C PHE A 367 -29.94 8.84 27.70
N VAL A 368 -30.05 9.27 28.96
CA VAL A 368 -30.81 10.46 29.45
C VAL A 368 -29.89 11.45 30.22
N ASN A 369 -30.06 12.78 30.04
CA ASN A 369 -29.29 13.85 30.71
C ASN A 369 -30.16 15.09 31.01
N VAL A 370 -29.75 15.90 31.99
CA VAL A 370 -30.55 16.92 32.71
C VAL A 370 -30.77 18.29 32.01
N THR A 371 -30.15 18.62 30.87
CA THR A 371 -29.84 20.04 30.52
C THR A 371 -30.86 20.95 29.76
N THR A 372 -31.95 20.52 29.11
CA THR A 372 -32.85 21.42 28.29
C THR A 372 -34.28 20.86 28.01
N GLY A 373 -35.02 20.31 28.98
CA GLY A 373 -36.49 20.09 28.96
C GLY A 373 -37.32 19.69 27.71
N ALA A 374 -36.74 19.29 26.56
CA ALA A 374 -37.44 19.10 25.29
C ALA A 374 -37.65 17.61 25.00
N ASN A 375 -38.89 17.22 24.73
CA ASN A 375 -39.31 15.87 24.34
C ASN A 375 -39.06 15.55 22.85
N THR A 376 -38.39 16.45 22.14
CA THR A 376 -38.09 16.33 20.70
C THR A 376 -36.63 16.00 20.41
N ASN A 377 -35.82 15.74 21.45
CA ASN A 377 -34.39 15.47 21.30
C ASN A 377 -34.14 14.01 20.88
N PRO A 378 -33.39 13.72 19.81
CA PRO A 378 -33.13 12.36 19.30
C PRO A 378 -32.24 11.42 20.17
N GLY A 379 -31.91 11.75 21.43
CA GLY A 379 -31.39 10.82 22.47
C GLY A 379 -30.09 10.03 22.21
N THR A 380 -28.95 10.47 22.77
CA THR A 380 -27.66 9.74 22.92
C THR A 380 -26.84 10.29 24.12
N GLU A 381 -25.58 9.91 24.37
CA GLU A 381 -24.74 10.63 25.38
C GLU A 381 -24.45 12.09 24.96
N THR A 382 -24.38 12.36 23.64
CA THR A 382 -24.10 13.69 23.06
C THR A 382 -25.36 14.51 22.78
N LEU A 383 -26.50 13.87 22.52
CA LEU A 383 -27.82 14.48 22.35
C LEU A 383 -28.89 13.79 23.21
N PRO A 384 -28.71 13.69 24.53
CA PRO A 384 -29.53 12.88 25.44
C PRO A 384 -30.99 13.26 25.52
N TRP A 385 -31.86 12.27 25.75
CA TRP A 385 -33.24 12.57 26.09
C TRP A 385 -33.27 13.37 27.39
N LYS A 386 -34.20 14.31 27.47
CA LYS A 386 -34.28 15.24 28.59
C LYS A 386 -35.37 14.87 29.59
N THR A 387 -36.23 13.93 29.21
CA THR A 387 -37.25 13.35 30.06
C THR A 387 -37.06 11.83 30.09
N ILE A 388 -37.01 11.27 31.29
CA ILE A 388 -36.92 9.82 31.50
C ILE A 388 -38.20 9.16 30.97
N THR A 389 -39.34 9.85 31.08
CA THR A 389 -40.63 9.41 30.54
C THR A 389 -40.59 9.22 29.03
N HIS A 390 -39.97 10.12 28.26
CA HIS A 390 -39.84 9.92 26.82
C HIS A 390 -38.92 8.75 26.48
N ALA A 391 -37.81 8.61 27.21
CA ALA A 391 -36.89 7.49 27.07
C ALA A 391 -37.57 6.13 27.25
N THR A 392 -38.38 5.98 28.30
CA THR A 392 -39.08 4.70 28.57
C THR A 392 -40.14 4.38 27.53
N GLN A 393 -40.81 5.40 26.97
CA GLN A 393 -41.82 5.23 25.93
C GLN A 393 -41.24 4.97 24.53
N THR A 394 -40.06 5.52 24.23
CA THR A 394 -39.40 5.34 22.93
C THR A 394 -38.57 4.04 22.89
N ALA A 395 -37.81 3.73 23.95
CA ALA A 395 -36.97 2.54 24.00
C ALA A 395 -37.81 1.24 24.05
N PRO A 396 -37.47 0.17 23.30
CA PRO A 396 -38.25 -1.06 23.23
C PRO A 396 -38.36 -1.76 24.60
N VAL A 397 -39.24 -2.77 24.67
CA VAL A 397 -39.30 -3.69 25.81
C VAL A 397 -37.94 -4.37 26.03
N ASN A 398 -37.60 -4.69 27.28
CA ASN A 398 -36.30 -5.26 27.70
C ASN A 398 -35.08 -4.35 27.46
N ALA A 399 -35.27 -3.08 27.08
CA ALA A 399 -34.15 -2.15 26.90
C ALA A 399 -33.52 -1.70 28.22
N THR A 400 -32.22 -1.41 28.18
CA THR A 400 -31.50 -0.74 29.26
C THR A 400 -31.41 0.76 28.96
N ILE A 401 -31.84 1.58 29.91
CA ILE A 401 -31.86 3.04 29.83
C ILE A 401 -30.91 3.58 30.90
N HIS A 402 -29.84 4.21 30.47
CA HIS A 402 -28.86 4.85 31.33
C HIS A 402 -29.25 6.30 31.63
N ILE A 403 -29.20 6.68 32.91
CA ILE A 403 -29.56 8.01 33.38
C ILE A 403 -28.27 8.67 33.91
N ALA A 404 -27.90 9.80 33.31
CA ALA A 404 -26.74 10.58 33.72
C ALA A 404 -26.90 11.08 35.16
N ALA A 405 -25.81 11.14 35.92
CA ALA A 405 -25.77 11.78 37.23
C ALA A 405 -26.33 13.22 37.15
N GLY A 406 -27.10 13.61 38.16
CA GLY A 406 -27.78 14.91 38.18
C GLY A 406 -29.10 14.88 38.94
N THR A 407 -29.68 16.06 39.13
CA THR A 407 -30.98 16.22 39.79
C THR A 407 -32.07 16.51 38.76
N TYR A 408 -32.98 15.56 38.60
CA TYR A 408 -34.15 15.62 37.73
C TYR A 408 -35.37 16.03 38.56
N ASN A 409 -35.69 17.32 38.53
CA ASN A 409 -36.89 17.85 39.17
C ASN A 409 -38.07 17.65 38.20
N SER A 410 -38.94 16.70 38.50
CA SER A 410 -40.19 16.47 37.77
C SER A 410 -41.15 17.63 38.03
N LEU A 411 -41.29 18.52 37.04
CA LEU A 411 -42.49 19.33 36.83
C LEU A 411 -43.54 18.56 35.99
N GLU A 412 -43.24 17.30 35.64
CA GLU A 412 -44.08 16.46 34.79
C GLU A 412 -45.36 16.05 35.55
N THR A 413 -46.50 16.23 34.89
CA THR A 413 -47.82 15.81 35.41
C THR A 413 -47.95 14.28 35.42
N ALA A 414 -47.29 13.60 34.49
CA ALA A 414 -47.29 12.15 34.35
C ALA A 414 -46.07 11.49 35.04
N PRO A 415 -46.22 10.28 35.58
CA PRO A 415 -45.12 9.51 36.14
C PRO A 415 -44.22 8.93 35.03
N ILE A 416 -42.98 8.59 35.38
CA ILE A 416 -42.10 7.78 34.53
C ILE A 416 -42.74 6.40 34.41
N MET A 417 -43.02 5.95 33.18
CA MET A 417 -43.68 4.67 32.91
C MET A 417 -42.76 3.73 32.13
N PRO A 418 -41.93 2.91 32.80
CA PRO A 418 -41.15 1.86 32.18
C PRO A 418 -42.04 0.80 31.52
N ARG A 419 -41.59 0.24 30.40
CA ARG A 419 -42.24 -0.88 29.70
C ARG A 419 -41.66 -2.22 30.15
N ASN A 420 -42.35 -3.31 29.79
CA ASN A 420 -42.00 -4.69 30.09
C ASN A 420 -40.48 -4.95 29.97
N GLY A 421 -39.85 -5.40 31.06
CA GLY A 421 -38.44 -5.82 31.07
C GLY A 421 -37.39 -4.70 31.13
N GLN A 422 -37.80 -3.42 31.06
CA GLN A 422 -36.84 -2.32 31.02
C GLN A 422 -36.02 -2.19 32.31
N GLN A 423 -34.77 -1.79 32.15
CA GLN A 423 -33.84 -1.52 33.25
C GLN A 423 -33.44 -0.03 33.22
N LEU A 424 -33.71 0.71 34.29
CA LEU A 424 -33.29 2.11 34.45
C LEU A 424 -32.06 2.13 35.36
N ILE A 425 -30.91 2.55 34.82
CA ILE A 425 -29.61 2.49 35.51
C ILE A 425 -29.02 3.90 35.64
N GLY A 426 -28.83 4.36 36.87
CA GLY A 426 -28.08 5.57 37.17
C GLY A 426 -26.57 5.37 37.00
N THR A 427 -25.91 6.29 36.30
CA THR A 427 -24.45 6.27 36.02
C THR A 427 -23.63 7.03 37.07
N GLY A 428 -24.25 7.40 38.20
CA GLY A 428 -23.65 8.14 39.29
C GLY A 428 -24.73 8.61 40.28
N ASN A 429 -24.57 9.78 40.89
CA ASN A 429 -25.58 10.33 41.79
C ASN A 429 -26.78 10.89 41.00
N VAL A 430 -27.77 10.05 40.73
CA VAL A 430 -29.03 10.41 40.07
C VAL A 430 -30.10 10.69 41.12
N ILE A 431 -30.64 11.91 41.14
CA ILE A 431 -31.73 12.30 42.06
C ILE A 431 -32.97 12.62 41.23
N LEU A 432 -34.01 11.80 41.33
CA LEU A 432 -35.32 12.07 40.77
C LEU A 432 -36.19 12.69 41.86
N SER A 433 -36.56 13.97 41.71
CA SER A 433 -37.35 14.69 42.70
C SER A 433 -38.71 15.11 42.13
N LYS A 434 -39.76 15.13 42.95
CA LYS A 434 -41.09 15.62 42.57
C LYS A 434 -41.70 16.46 43.69
N ASN A 435 -42.15 17.67 43.35
CA ASN A 435 -42.65 18.70 44.29
C ASN A 435 -44.08 19.20 43.97
N ALA A 436 -44.79 18.60 43.01
CA ALA A 436 -46.06 19.13 42.52
C ALA A 436 -47.27 18.65 43.33
N ALA A 437 -48.06 19.61 43.84
CA ALA A 437 -49.39 19.38 44.37
C ALA A 437 -50.41 19.26 43.21
N GLN A 438 -51.26 18.23 43.28
CA GLN A 438 -52.43 17.97 42.41
C GLN A 438 -52.20 17.48 40.98
N ALA A 439 -52.54 16.21 40.72
CA ALA A 439 -53.31 15.78 39.54
C ALA A 439 -53.89 14.35 39.72
N VAL A 440 -55.06 14.15 39.10
CA VAL A 440 -55.99 12.98 39.04
C VAL A 440 -55.37 11.62 39.36
N GLY A 441 -55.97 10.91 40.33
CA GLY A 441 -55.47 9.64 40.87
C GLY A 441 -55.36 8.51 39.84
N THR A 442 -54.31 7.71 39.99
CA THR A 442 -54.14 6.44 39.29
C THR A 442 -54.69 5.30 40.13
N SER A 443 -55.60 4.51 39.56
CA SER A 443 -56.18 3.33 40.19
C SER A 443 -55.47 2.07 39.72
N CYS A 444 -54.90 1.31 40.64
CA CYS A 444 -54.39 -0.04 40.38
C CYS A 444 -54.96 -1.00 41.42
N GLY A 445 -55.41 -2.18 40.99
CA GLY A 445 -55.97 -3.21 41.89
C GLY A 445 -57.19 -2.79 42.72
N GLY A 446 -57.94 -1.75 42.33
CA GLY A 446 -59.06 -1.22 43.12
C GLY A 446 -58.68 -0.22 44.22
N TYR A 447 -57.38 0.03 44.44
CA TYR A 447 -56.90 1.05 45.36
C TYR A 447 -56.77 2.41 44.65
N SER A 448 -57.47 3.41 45.16
CA SER A 448 -57.42 4.80 44.68
C SER A 448 -56.54 5.63 45.61
N THR A 449 -55.39 6.09 45.12
CA THR A 449 -54.63 7.15 45.80
C THR A 449 -55.27 8.48 45.42
N THR A 450 -56.24 8.93 46.21
CA THR A 450 -56.83 10.25 46.01
C THR A 450 -55.76 11.32 46.27
N GLY A 451 -55.39 12.07 45.22
CA GLY A 451 -54.64 13.33 45.33
C GLY A 451 -53.17 13.33 44.89
N PHE A 452 -52.53 12.20 44.54
CA PHE A 452 -51.07 12.15 44.32
C PHE A 452 -50.62 11.24 43.16
N GLN A 453 -49.55 11.64 42.44
CA GLN A 453 -48.95 10.91 41.30
C GLN A 453 -47.52 10.46 41.63
N PRO A 454 -47.15 9.18 41.39
CA PRO A 454 -45.81 8.68 41.71
C PRO A 454 -44.72 9.33 40.85
N ILE A 455 -43.45 9.11 41.23
CA ILE A 455 -42.29 9.43 40.38
C ILE A 455 -42.18 8.36 39.29
N VAL A 456 -42.37 7.09 39.65
CA VAL A 456 -42.34 5.96 38.73
C VAL A 456 -43.64 5.16 38.86
N GLN A 457 -44.32 4.93 37.75
CA GLN A 457 -45.48 4.04 37.66
C GLN A 457 -45.15 2.85 36.76
N VAL A 458 -45.28 1.64 37.31
CA VAL A 458 -45.01 0.39 36.59
C VAL A 458 -46.32 -0.31 36.27
N ASN A 459 -46.70 -0.33 34.99
CA ASN A 459 -47.91 -1.00 34.48
C ASN A 459 -47.52 -2.20 33.60
N THR A 460 -46.62 -3.07 34.09
CA THR A 460 -45.97 -4.10 33.26
C THR A 460 -46.32 -5.51 33.74
N ALA A 461 -46.45 -6.44 32.80
CA ALA A 461 -46.64 -7.85 33.11
C ALA A 461 -45.31 -8.55 33.47
N THR A 462 -44.19 -8.03 32.96
CA THR A 462 -42.83 -8.52 33.25
C THR A 462 -42.06 -7.52 34.11
N GLY A 463 -40.94 -7.98 34.67
CA GLY A 463 -40.18 -7.23 35.67
C GLY A 463 -39.56 -5.92 35.19
N VAL A 464 -39.49 -4.90 36.04
CA VAL A 464 -38.76 -3.64 35.80
C VAL A 464 -37.59 -3.51 36.78
N GLY A 465 -36.45 -3.01 36.31
CA GLY A 465 -35.28 -2.76 37.16
C GLY A 465 -35.02 -1.27 37.38
N LEU A 466 -34.78 -0.88 38.63
CA LEU A 466 -34.31 0.45 39.03
C LEU A 466 -32.96 0.30 39.76
N HIS A 467 -31.91 0.89 39.22
CA HIS A 467 -30.54 0.67 39.70
C HIS A 467 -29.82 2.00 39.89
N GLY A 468 -29.23 2.25 41.06
CA GLY A 468 -28.41 3.45 41.27
C GLY A 468 -29.20 4.77 41.31
N LEU A 469 -30.47 4.77 41.71
CA LEU A 469 -31.33 5.95 41.67
C LEU A 469 -31.66 6.47 43.07
N THR A 470 -31.71 7.79 43.25
CA THR A 470 -32.29 8.44 44.44
C THR A 470 -33.65 9.01 44.08
N LEU A 471 -34.74 8.40 44.56
CA LEU A 471 -36.11 8.91 44.42
C LEU A 471 -36.47 9.74 45.64
N SER A 472 -36.83 11.01 45.45
CA SER A 472 -37.03 11.98 46.54
C SER A 472 -38.33 12.76 46.38
N GLY A 473 -39.32 12.53 47.25
CA GLY A 473 -40.56 13.33 47.27
C GLY A 473 -40.58 14.44 48.31
N ALA A 474 -41.36 15.49 48.05
CA ALA A 474 -41.69 16.55 49.01
C ALA A 474 -43.21 16.62 49.29
N GLN A 475 -43.66 17.69 49.97
CA GLN A 475 -45.03 17.83 50.50
C GLN A 475 -46.13 17.34 49.55
N GLY A 476 -47.03 16.51 50.06
CA GLY A 476 -48.17 15.99 49.31
C GLY A 476 -47.75 15.03 48.20
N SER A 477 -47.11 13.91 48.53
CA SER A 477 -46.93 12.81 47.57
C SER A 477 -47.13 11.48 48.30
N SER A 478 -48.23 10.78 48.01
CA SER A 478 -48.43 9.39 48.45
C SER A 478 -47.81 8.45 47.41
N GLY A 479 -46.82 7.64 47.83
CA GLY A 479 -46.18 6.62 46.98
C GLY A 479 -45.23 7.19 45.92
N LEU A 480 -43.91 7.09 46.15
CA LEU A 480 -42.90 7.53 45.15
C LEU A 480 -42.82 6.59 43.95
N ILE A 481 -43.16 5.33 44.18
CA ILE A 481 -43.29 4.31 43.16
C ILE A 481 -44.67 3.69 43.32
N THR A 482 -45.38 3.51 42.22
CA THR A 482 -46.62 2.73 42.14
C THR A 482 -46.45 1.61 41.12
N THR A 483 -46.89 0.42 41.46
CA THR A 483 -46.89 -0.75 40.57
C THR A 483 -48.32 -1.26 40.41
N CYS A 484 -48.59 -1.91 39.29
CA CYS A 484 -49.91 -2.42 38.91
C CYS A 484 -49.80 -3.84 38.35
N GLY A 485 -49.03 -4.70 39.03
CA GLY A 485 -48.58 -6.01 38.57
C GLY A 485 -47.08 -6.09 38.21
N GLY A 486 -46.62 -7.29 37.85
CA GLY A 486 -45.23 -7.57 37.44
C GLY A 486 -44.26 -7.73 38.60
N SER A 487 -42.96 -7.79 38.33
CA SER A 487 -41.92 -7.71 39.36
C SER A 487 -41.19 -6.37 39.27
N LEU A 488 -40.63 -5.89 40.37
CA LEU A 488 -39.76 -4.72 40.34
C LEU A 488 -38.54 -4.97 41.23
N THR A 489 -37.38 -4.71 40.65
CA THR A 489 -36.10 -4.90 41.30
C THR A 489 -35.47 -3.55 41.53
N ILE A 490 -35.18 -3.20 42.78
CA ILE A 490 -34.53 -1.94 43.14
C ILE A 490 -33.19 -2.27 43.77
N THR A 491 -32.10 -1.81 43.13
CA THR A 491 -30.75 -2.06 43.62
C THR A 491 -29.92 -0.80 43.75
N ASN A 492 -29.02 -0.75 44.74
CA ASN A 492 -28.07 0.35 44.95
C ASN A 492 -28.75 1.73 44.94
N SER A 493 -30.00 1.81 45.42
CA SER A 493 -30.86 2.98 45.25
C SER A 493 -31.27 3.55 46.60
N LYS A 494 -31.77 4.78 46.60
CA LYS A 494 -32.32 5.45 47.76
C LYS A 494 -33.73 5.94 47.45
N VAL A 495 -34.69 5.65 48.32
CA VAL A 495 -36.07 6.12 48.19
C VAL A 495 -36.41 6.90 49.46
N GLN A 496 -36.66 8.20 49.35
CA GLN A 496 -36.78 9.08 50.51
C GLN A 496 -37.93 10.09 50.41
N TYR A 497 -38.55 10.38 51.55
CA TYR A 497 -39.50 11.47 51.70
C TYR A 497 -38.91 12.60 52.55
N VAL A 498 -39.01 13.86 52.11
CA VAL A 498 -38.27 15.00 52.71
C VAL A 498 -39.19 16.05 53.38
N ALA A 499 -40.44 15.73 53.71
CA ALA A 499 -41.41 16.70 54.25
C ALA A 499 -42.11 16.27 55.57
N PRO A 500 -42.63 17.21 56.40
CA PRO A 500 -43.11 16.94 57.75
C PRO A 500 -44.57 16.45 57.88
N THR A 501 -45.23 16.02 56.80
CA THR A 501 -46.68 15.75 56.79
C THR A 501 -47.07 14.27 56.90
N ASN A 502 -48.33 14.04 57.30
CA ASN A 502 -48.99 12.76 57.68
C ASN A 502 -49.21 11.75 56.53
N VAL A 503 -48.20 11.45 55.71
CA VAL A 503 -48.37 10.51 54.57
C VAL A 503 -47.96 9.09 54.96
N GLN A 504 -48.76 8.10 54.56
CA GLN A 504 -48.67 6.74 55.11
C GLN A 504 -47.50 5.88 54.59
N SER A 505 -46.93 6.05 53.37
CA SER A 505 -45.77 5.22 52.92
C SER A 505 -44.91 5.82 51.79
N ALA A 506 -43.59 5.53 51.78
CA ALA A 506 -42.65 5.95 50.73
C ALA A 506 -42.72 5.16 49.42
N VAL A 507 -43.09 3.87 49.45
CA VAL A 507 -43.25 2.99 48.27
C VAL A 507 -44.63 2.33 48.35
N TRP A 508 -45.52 2.63 47.41
CA TRP A 508 -46.84 2.01 47.36
C TRP A 508 -46.83 0.96 46.28
N TRP A 509 -46.70 -0.29 46.68
CA TRP A 509 -46.71 -1.37 45.72
C TRP A 509 -48.07 -2.05 45.78
N ILE A 510 -48.67 -2.28 44.62
CA ILE A 510 -50.04 -2.80 44.52
C ILE A 510 -49.96 -3.94 43.53
N ASP A 511 -49.86 -5.16 44.07
CA ASP A 511 -49.67 -6.43 43.36
C ASP A 511 -48.35 -6.57 42.56
N GLY A 512 -47.57 -7.61 42.87
CA GLY A 512 -46.31 -7.95 42.16
C GLY A 512 -45.09 -8.19 43.06
N ASP A 513 -44.03 -8.81 42.54
CA ASP A 513 -42.86 -9.21 43.35
C ASP A 513 -41.80 -8.11 43.49
N LEU A 514 -41.50 -7.74 44.73
CA LEU A 514 -40.51 -6.74 45.11
C LEU A 514 -39.17 -7.35 45.52
N THR A 515 -38.09 -6.95 44.84
CA THR A 515 -36.72 -7.26 45.25
C THR A 515 -35.95 -5.98 45.58
N LEU A 516 -35.40 -5.88 46.79
CA LEU A 516 -34.51 -4.81 47.24
C LEU A 516 -33.10 -5.36 47.49
N THR A 517 -32.09 -4.77 46.84
CA THR A 517 -30.69 -5.14 47.08
C THR A 517 -29.83 -3.90 47.30
N ASN A 518 -29.19 -3.77 48.46
CA ASN A 518 -28.38 -2.60 48.80
C ASN A 518 -29.15 -1.27 48.61
N THR A 519 -30.44 -1.27 48.99
CA THR A 519 -31.35 -0.12 48.80
C THR A 519 -31.71 0.49 50.14
N THR A 520 -31.76 1.82 50.23
CA THR A 520 -32.17 2.54 51.43
C THR A 520 -33.55 3.16 51.23
N VAL A 521 -34.51 2.89 52.11
CA VAL A 521 -35.84 3.49 52.12
C VAL A 521 -36.03 4.33 53.38
N LEU A 522 -36.30 5.62 53.22
CA LEU A 522 -36.43 6.61 54.29
C LEU A 522 -37.85 7.18 54.35
N GLY A 523 -38.56 6.94 55.45
CA GLY A 523 -39.75 7.70 55.85
C GLY A 523 -39.32 8.98 56.58
N GLY A 524 -39.80 10.13 56.13
CA GLY A 524 -39.52 11.44 56.75
C GLY A 524 -40.67 11.92 57.63
N GLY A 525 -40.37 12.58 58.75
CA GLY A 525 -41.40 13.16 59.64
C GLY A 525 -42.27 12.12 60.33
N TRP A 526 -43.58 12.16 60.11
CA TRP A 526 -44.53 11.16 60.63
C TRP A 526 -44.82 10.02 59.64
N ALA A 527 -44.08 9.93 58.52
CA ALA A 527 -44.38 8.97 57.47
C ALA A 527 -43.81 7.58 57.76
N LEU A 528 -44.59 6.52 57.50
CA LEU A 528 -44.08 5.15 57.57
C LEU A 528 -43.16 4.86 56.38
N ALA A 529 -42.16 4.02 56.58
CA ALA A 529 -41.50 3.34 55.47
C ALA A 529 -42.18 1.97 55.29
N GLY A 530 -42.89 1.80 54.18
CA GLY A 530 -43.69 0.60 53.97
C GLY A 530 -43.81 0.17 52.51
N PHE A 531 -44.23 -1.08 52.32
CA PHE A 531 -44.46 -1.75 51.04
C PHE A 531 -45.77 -2.54 51.12
N SER A 532 -46.49 -2.62 50.00
CA SER A 532 -47.56 -3.60 49.79
C SER A 532 -47.16 -4.49 48.60
N CYS A 533 -47.08 -5.81 48.66
CA CYS A 533 -46.49 -6.58 47.55
C CYS A 533 -47.04 -7.99 47.36
N GLY A 534 -46.67 -8.65 46.25
CA GLY A 534 -46.85 -10.09 46.05
C GLY A 534 -45.84 -10.85 46.91
N ALA A 535 -44.62 -11.03 46.41
CA ALA A 535 -43.47 -11.48 47.21
C ALA A 535 -42.50 -10.33 47.53
N LEU A 536 -41.90 -10.33 48.72
CA LEU A 536 -40.80 -9.42 49.08
C LEU A 536 -39.51 -10.21 49.24
N LYS A 537 -38.44 -9.78 48.57
CA LYS A 537 -37.08 -10.23 48.80
C LYS A 537 -36.18 -9.05 49.13
N MET A 538 -35.43 -9.13 50.23
CA MET A 538 -34.50 -8.07 50.62
C MET A 538 -33.10 -8.58 50.94
N ARG A 539 -32.07 -7.93 50.42
CA ARG A 539 -30.65 -8.17 50.74
C ARG A 539 -29.91 -6.84 50.95
N GLY A 540 -29.09 -6.73 51.99
CA GLY A 540 -28.23 -5.57 52.28
C GLY A 540 -28.96 -4.23 52.36
N SER A 541 -30.27 -4.21 52.54
CA SER A 541 -31.11 -3.03 52.36
C SER A 541 -31.49 -2.42 53.72
N THR A 542 -31.65 -1.10 53.77
CA THR A 542 -31.97 -0.35 55.00
C THR A 542 -33.35 0.27 54.89
N LEU A 543 -34.23 0.01 55.86
CA LEU A 543 -35.43 0.81 56.09
C LEU A 543 -35.23 1.70 57.31
N ARG A 544 -35.53 2.98 57.19
CA ARG A 544 -35.51 3.92 58.30
C ARG A 544 -36.76 4.77 58.30
N SER A 545 -37.40 4.91 59.46
CA SER A 545 -38.62 5.69 59.63
C SER A 545 -38.72 6.17 61.06
N SER A 546 -39.23 7.39 61.30
CA SER A 546 -39.47 7.88 62.66
C SER A 546 -40.79 7.40 63.27
N SER A 547 -41.70 6.82 62.48
CA SER A 547 -43.06 6.42 62.90
C SER A 547 -43.33 4.93 62.74
N GLY A 548 -42.30 4.12 62.47
CA GLY A 548 -42.43 2.68 62.25
C GLY A 548 -42.49 2.27 60.77
N PHE A 549 -42.67 0.96 60.56
CA PHE A 549 -42.66 0.32 59.24
C PHE A 549 -44.00 -0.37 58.97
N LEU A 550 -44.38 -0.47 57.70
CA LEU A 550 -45.57 -1.25 57.27
C LEU A 550 -45.20 -2.14 56.08
N ILE A 551 -45.09 -3.45 56.27
CA ILE A 551 -44.77 -4.39 55.19
C ILE A 551 -45.93 -5.36 55.05
N GLN A 552 -46.74 -5.19 54.01
CA GLN A 552 -47.90 -6.04 53.71
C GLN A 552 -47.62 -6.82 52.43
N CYS A 553 -47.48 -8.14 52.47
CA CYS A 553 -47.26 -8.91 51.23
C CYS A 553 -48.10 -10.18 51.16
N ASN A 554 -48.57 -10.51 49.96
CA ASN A 554 -49.64 -11.49 49.72
C ASN A 554 -49.13 -12.93 49.63
N HIS A 555 -47.87 -13.16 49.23
CA HIS A 555 -47.35 -14.48 48.88
C HIS A 555 -46.16 -14.93 49.73
N SER A 556 -45.02 -14.23 49.67
CA SER A 556 -43.81 -14.66 50.37
C SER A 556 -42.95 -13.49 50.86
N LEU A 557 -42.26 -13.70 51.98
CA LEU A 557 -41.37 -12.72 52.61
C LEU A 557 -39.99 -13.37 52.83
N ASP A 558 -39.02 -13.03 51.97
CA ASP A 558 -37.62 -13.46 52.04
C ASP A 558 -36.72 -12.29 52.45
N LEU A 559 -36.54 -12.12 53.76
CA LEU A 559 -35.63 -11.12 54.33
C LEU A 559 -34.22 -11.68 54.57
N GLY A 560 -33.94 -12.92 54.18
CA GLY A 560 -32.71 -13.64 54.49
C GLY A 560 -32.98 -15.01 55.13
N THR A 561 -32.04 -15.92 54.97
CA THR A 561 -32.03 -17.26 55.57
C THR A 561 -30.73 -17.50 56.33
N ALA A 562 -30.63 -18.54 57.14
CA ALA A 562 -29.36 -18.88 57.82
C ALA A 562 -28.19 -19.09 56.83
N ALA A 563 -28.47 -19.60 55.62
CA ALA A 563 -27.46 -19.77 54.56
C ALA A 563 -27.18 -18.49 53.73
N SER A 564 -28.07 -17.49 53.81
CA SER A 564 -27.94 -16.20 53.12
C SER A 564 -28.56 -15.12 54.01
N PRO A 565 -27.84 -14.62 55.03
CA PRO A 565 -28.38 -13.89 56.20
C PRO A 565 -29.08 -12.55 55.92
N GLY A 566 -29.28 -12.18 54.66
CA GLY A 566 -29.99 -10.95 54.30
C GLY A 566 -29.13 -9.71 54.47
N HIS A 567 -28.65 -9.46 55.69
CA HIS A 567 -27.93 -8.26 56.14
C HIS A 567 -28.75 -6.96 55.97
N ASN A 568 -30.07 -7.04 56.11
CA ASN A 568 -30.95 -5.88 56.08
C ASN A 568 -30.95 -5.13 57.42
N LYS A 569 -31.21 -3.83 57.38
CA LYS A 569 -31.24 -2.95 58.55
C LYS A 569 -32.59 -2.27 58.68
N PHE A 570 -33.14 -2.22 59.88
CA PHE A 570 -34.41 -1.55 60.19
C PHE A 570 -34.19 -0.58 61.36
N GLU A 571 -34.34 0.72 61.12
CA GLU A 571 -34.07 1.80 62.08
C GLU A 571 -35.31 2.66 62.37
N THR A 572 -35.77 2.70 63.62
CA THR A 572 -36.90 3.56 64.04
C THR A 572 -36.61 4.31 65.33
N THR A 573 -37.19 5.52 65.46
CA THR A 573 -37.10 6.35 66.67
C THR A 573 -38.31 6.21 67.61
N ASP A 574 -39.42 5.64 67.13
CA ASP A 574 -40.65 5.37 67.89
C ASP A 574 -40.73 3.86 68.27
N PRO A 575 -41.08 3.50 69.53
CA PRO A 575 -41.17 2.13 70.02
C PRO A 575 -42.25 1.22 69.40
N GLY A 576 -43.05 1.66 68.43
CA GLY A 576 -44.06 0.83 67.75
C GLY A 576 -43.68 0.30 66.35
N PRO A 577 -42.81 -0.71 66.19
CA PRO A 577 -42.70 -1.42 64.92
C PRO A 577 -43.97 -2.27 64.67
N ALA A 578 -44.54 -2.24 63.47
CA ALA A 578 -45.56 -3.21 63.06
C ALA A 578 -45.15 -3.86 61.73
N ILE A 579 -44.41 -4.97 61.77
CA ILE A 579 -44.24 -5.82 60.59
C ILE A 579 -45.52 -6.66 60.48
N LEU A 580 -46.40 -6.31 59.54
CA LEU A 580 -47.72 -6.92 59.38
C LEU A 580 -47.75 -7.86 58.17
N TYR A 581 -47.43 -9.14 58.36
CA TYR A 581 -47.53 -10.14 57.30
C TYR A 581 -48.93 -10.77 57.24
N GLY A 582 -49.66 -10.54 56.14
CA GLY A 582 -51.00 -11.09 55.91
C GLY A 582 -51.61 -10.67 54.57
N SER A 583 -52.59 -11.45 54.11
CA SER A 583 -53.40 -11.18 52.92
C SER A 583 -54.15 -9.83 53.04
N PRO A 584 -54.42 -9.09 51.95
CA PRO A 584 -55.16 -7.83 52.00
C PRO A 584 -56.59 -8.00 52.52
N ASP A 585 -57.15 -9.20 52.35
CA ASP A 585 -58.54 -9.53 52.61
C ASP A 585 -58.72 -10.58 53.73
N GLY A 586 -57.64 -10.97 54.44
CA GLY A 586 -57.66 -12.01 55.48
C GLY A 586 -56.99 -11.57 56.79
N PRO A 587 -57.27 -12.24 57.92
CA PRO A 587 -56.64 -11.90 59.19
C PRO A 587 -55.11 -12.04 59.12
N LEU A 588 -54.39 -11.13 59.75
CA LEU A 588 -52.93 -11.14 59.91
C LEU A 588 -52.52 -12.47 60.56
N THR A 589 -51.75 -13.33 59.88
CA THR A 589 -51.58 -14.72 60.34
C THR A 589 -50.19 -15.09 60.87
N HIS A 590 -49.10 -14.35 60.57
CA HIS A 590 -47.76 -14.79 61.00
C HIS A 590 -46.78 -13.64 61.31
N VAL A 591 -45.95 -13.83 62.34
CA VAL A 591 -44.79 -12.98 62.66
C VAL A 591 -43.52 -13.72 62.21
N VAL A 592 -42.66 -13.08 61.40
CA VAL A 592 -41.42 -13.69 60.89
C VAL A 592 -40.22 -13.23 61.73
N TYR A 593 -39.54 -14.19 62.37
CA TYR A 593 -38.29 -13.94 63.10
C TYR A 593 -37.12 -13.77 62.12
N LEU A 594 -36.43 -12.63 62.20
CA LEU A 594 -35.36 -12.26 61.28
C LEU A 594 -34.03 -12.92 61.67
N VAL A 595 -33.52 -13.85 60.88
CA VAL A 595 -32.17 -14.40 61.04
C VAL A 595 -31.17 -13.56 60.24
N GLY A 596 -30.18 -12.93 60.88
CA GLY A 596 -29.08 -12.21 60.23
C GLY A 596 -29.34 -10.75 59.79
N ASN A 597 -30.53 -10.20 60.09
CA ASN A 597 -30.86 -8.80 59.87
C ASN A 597 -30.74 -7.99 61.19
N THR A 598 -30.35 -6.72 61.11
CA THR A 598 -30.18 -5.85 62.29
C THR A 598 -31.40 -4.95 62.47
N TRP A 599 -32.10 -5.07 63.60
CA TRP A 599 -33.20 -4.18 63.99
C TRP A 599 -32.77 -3.30 65.18
N LYS A 600 -33.09 -2.00 65.17
CA LYS A 600 -32.83 -1.09 66.30
C LYS A 600 -33.97 -0.09 66.51
N PRO A 601 -34.62 -0.13 67.69
CA PRO A 601 -35.27 1.04 68.27
C PRO A 601 -34.62 1.35 69.61
N ASN A 602 -33.77 2.37 69.59
CA ASN A 602 -33.12 3.05 70.72
C ASN A 602 -32.38 2.18 71.80
N VAL A 603 -32.57 0.86 71.90
CA VAL A 603 -32.42 0.02 73.10
C VAL A 603 -32.38 -1.48 72.68
N GLN A 604 -31.49 -2.30 73.29
CA GLN A 604 -31.33 -3.80 73.17
C GLN A 604 -30.71 -4.38 71.86
N GLY A 605 -29.95 -5.48 71.86
CA GLY A 605 -29.64 -6.51 72.86
C GLY A 605 -29.95 -7.91 72.30
N ALA A 606 -28.95 -8.65 71.81
CA ALA A 606 -29.03 -10.09 71.56
C ALA A 606 -28.32 -10.83 72.69
N ASP A 607 -28.79 -12.03 73.05
CA ASP A 607 -27.97 -12.93 73.87
C ASP A 607 -26.75 -13.43 73.08
N ALA A 608 -25.80 -14.09 73.75
CA ALA A 608 -24.58 -14.61 73.13
C ALA A 608 -24.81 -15.67 72.03
N ALA A 609 -26.06 -16.11 71.83
CA ALA A 609 -26.49 -17.05 70.80
C ALA A 609 -27.30 -16.39 69.66
N GLY A 610 -27.56 -15.08 69.72
CA GLY A 610 -28.18 -14.31 68.64
C GLY A 610 -29.72 -14.33 68.60
N HIS A 611 -30.41 -14.70 69.68
CA HIS A 611 -31.87 -14.69 69.73
C HIS A 611 -32.44 -13.34 70.23
N TYR A 612 -33.53 -12.86 69.61
CA TYR A 612 -34.29 -11.68 70.03
C TYR A 612 -35.71 -12.09 70.52
N PRO A 613 -36.23 -11.51 71.61
CA PRO A 613 -37.56 -11.86 72.15
C PRO A 613 -38.70 -11.36 71.26
N SER A 614 -39.82 -12.08 71.29
CA SER A 614 -41.05 -11.73 70.57
C SER A 614 -41.75 -10.50 71.19
N MET A 615 -42.29 -9.63 70.34
CA MET A 615 -43.34 -8.69 70.76
C MET A 615 -44.66 -9.19 70.20
N LEU A 616 -45.51 -9.75 71.06
CA LEU A 616 -46.91 -9.99 70.72
C LEU A 616 -47.61 -8.64 70.64
N VAL A 617 -48.17 -8.25 69.49
CA VAL A 617 -49.22 -7.23 69.48
C VAL A 617 -50.50 -7.94 69.91
N THR A 618 -50.75 -8.00 71.22
CA THR A 618 -52.07 -8.32 71.74
C THR A 618 -52.99 -7.13 71.45
N THR A 619 -54.12 -7.37 70.79
CA THR A 619 -55.24 -6.43 70.81
C THR A 619 -55.61 -6.14 72.27
N PRO A 620 -55.76 -4.87 72.70
CA PRO A 620 -56.17 -4.60 74.08
C PRO A 620 -57.65 -4.94 74.24
N THR A 621 -57.95 -5.90 75.11
CA THR A 621 -59.29 -6.05 75.69
C THR A 621 -59.46 -5.04 76.83
N THR A 622 -60.02 -3.86 76.48
CA THR A 622 -60.75 -2.90 77.38
C THR A 622 -59.90 -2.02 78.34
N PRO A 623 -60.49 -0.98 79.00
CA PRO A 623 -60.28 0.43 78.66
C PRO A 623 -59.52 1.21 79.75
N GLY A 624 -58.44 1.89 79.38
CA GLY A 624 -57.72 2.82 80.25
C GLY A 624 -56.75 3.65 79.42
N ASN A 625 -56.91 4.97 79.51
CA ASN A 625 -56.20 5.97 78.70
C ASN A 625 -54.68 5.89 78.84
N GLU A 626 -53.97 5.80 77.70
CA GLU A 626 -52.88 6.70 77.27
C GLU A 626 -52.26 6.22 75.92
N GLY A 627 -52.39 7.02 74.85
CA GLY A 627 -51.56 6.95 73.63
C GLY A 627 -52.11 6.20 72.40
N ASN A 628 -52.89 6.89 71.57
CA ASN A 628 -53.63 6.43 70.37
C ASN A 628 -52.80 5.78 69.24
N TYR A 629 -53.05 4.49 68.95
CA TYR A 629 -53.29 4.01 67.58
C TYR A 629 -54.33 2.88 67.65
N SER A 630 -55.45 3.04 66.94
CA SER A 630 -56.43 1.96 66.79
C SER A 630 -56.67 1.73 65.31
N VAL A 631 -56.17 0.60 64.80
CA VAL A 631 -56.40 0.20 63.41
C VAL A 631 -57.88 -0.18 63.27
N ARG A 632 -58.69 0.71 62.70
CA ARG A 632 -60.07 0.41 62.32
C ARG A 632 -60.15 0.23 60.82
N SER A 633 -60.61 -0.94 60.39
CA SER A 633 -61.11 -1.12 59.02
C SER A 633 -62.34 -0.23 58.84
N ILE A 634 -62.32 0.65 57.83
CA ILE A 634 -63.49 1.48 57.47
C ILE A 634 -64.35 0.67 56.49
N GLY A 635 -64.79 -0.52 56.91
CA GLY A 635 -65.65 -1.40 56.12
C GLY A 635 -65.04 -1.90 54.80
N PRO A 636 -65.83 -2.63 53.99
CA PRO A 636 -65.36 -3.18 52.72
C PRO A 636 -65.12 -2.04 51.72
N GLY A 637 -63.84 -1.77 51.42
CA GLY A 637 -63.43 -0.76 50.44
C GLY A 637 -62.98 0.60 50.99
N GLY A 638 -62.97 0.80 52.32
CA GLY A 638 -62.36 1.98 52.95
C GLY A 638 -60.98 1.64 53.50
N GLY A 639 -59.94 2.37 53.08
CA GLY A 639 -58.58 2.18 53.59
C GLY A 639 -58.48 2.30 55.12
N PHE A 640 -57.40 1.78 55.70
CA PHE A 640 -57.17 1.82 57.14
C PHE A 640 -56.93 3.27 57.63
N GLN A 641 -57.68 3.70 58.64
CA GLN A 641 -57.36 4.89 59.43
C GLN A 641 -56.56 4.46 60.67
N PHE A 642 -55.40 5.08 60.86
CA PHE A 642 -54.54 4.90 62.04
C PHE A 642 -54.97 5.79 63.19
#